data_AF-A0A847MGA3-F1
#
_entry.id   AF-A0A847MGA3-F1
#
_cell.length_a   1.000
_cell.length_b   1.000
_cell.length_c   1.000
_cell.angle_alpha   90.00
_cell.angle_beta   90.00
_cell.angle_gamma   90.00
#
_symmetry.space_group_name_H-M   'P 1'
#
loop_
_entity.id
_entity.type
_entity.pdbx_description
1 polymer ?
#
loop_
_entity_poly.entity_id
_entity_poly.type
_entity_poly.pdbx_seq_one_letter_code
_entity_poly.pdbx_strand_id
1 'polypeptide(L)'
;MAAQKKVKTVKKTNSKLRIVESPERTLPLLEKFLQYALLLITLLSPYYRGLYFDYERYPFFLAVFLLAILFVFYKIAYQRKTITIKNPVEYFFLLTVLLYGFSIFWAADQGLAFREFFSLVAYFIFFLLITNLFLTKQSKKILLITFNINAVLLVLLGFFYRFGWINPLTRPLGMSMKDLFLVSSGRLHSTMQYPNTFASYLAMAIISLILLHLLEEKQVYLNLWGFLLFFLQIGLYFTYSRGALLVFIIASIVLFLLLKRKEKIKYFLILMVAFILTILFTPRLESFLFSNLPGYFFVFLLLGSFIQALSIYFLSFFWKKLINWSEPSTHTSYFPVGIGVALLVVIFIVLGLKPAFLGDRFRQITLNTIISQERWIFYGDGLKLFQARPIAGWGGGGWKACYLAYQSYPYFSENTHNYFLQVMIEVGLIGLLLTIGLIIGLFYQIFRFKKAKKDDWDILFVLGLGVAIFLGFFHGLIDVDFALGSFYFGILVFIAFINQLTRSQEITIKNRRLFEMKIPSWVLLSIVLFLMIFSIFLISGERAKIRGDFYASQGDINQAIQYQQKAVNSIPFNSQSHYLLSAYYRELFNTQKKAELRIKSEYHSEKAINYSPYNYRLQENKAVLKVERGDFESGLNDFEKAIYLAPFISTTYEHYLQTCLSVADFYLMQSDKSKAIYYLEKGLRIDDTFTAFLNSSLRPEMKTATYDAILKELKNKLQEIKE
;
A
#
# COMPACT_ATOMS: atom_id res chain seq x y z
N MET A 1 24.81 -39.85 78.64
CA MET A 1 23.57 -39.23 78.15
C MET A 1 23.92 -38.24 77.03
N ALA A 2 23.09 -38.22 75.98
CA ALA A 2 23.00 -37.36 74.78
C ALA A 2 23.66 -35.95 74.84
N ALA A 3 24.06 -35.29 73.74
CA ALA A 3 23.56 -35.34 72.36
C ALA A 3 24.59 -34.82 71.34
N GLN A 4 24.66 -35.48 70.18
CA GLN A 4 25.40 -35.03 68.99
C GLN A 4 24.48 -34.30 67.99
N LYS A 5 25.04 -33.24 67.38
CA LYS A 5 24.53 -32.49 66.22
C LYS A 5 24.06 -33.40 65.09
N LYS A 6 22.92 -33.06 64.46
CA LYS A 6 22.63 -33.44 63.07
C LYS A 6 22.09 -32.26 62.25
N VAL A 7 22.92 -31.84 61.31
CA VAL A 7 22.63 -30.98 60.16
C VAL A 7 21.65 -31.71 59.25
N LYS A 8 20.53 -31.08 58.88
CA LYS A 8 19.59 -31.62 57.87
C LYS A 8 20.01 -31.17 56.47
N THR A 9 20.30 -32.15 55.64
CA THR A 9 20.61 -32.08 54.22
C THR A 9 19.38 -31.69 53.38
N VAL A 10 19.58 -30.75 52.47
CA VAL A 10 18.58 -30.36 51.45
C VAL A 10 18.56 -31.43 50.35
N LYS A 11 17.45 -32.15 50.23
CA LYS A 11 17.19 -33.09 49.13
C LYS A 11 16.88 -32.32 47.84
N LYS A 12 17.76 -32.42 46.85
CA LYS A 12 17.50 -32.10 45.44
C LYS A 12 16.44 -33.08 44.90
N THR A 13 15.19 -32.65 44.78
CA THR A 13 14.18 -33.37 44.00
C THR A 13 14.31 -32.98 42.53
N ASN A 14 14.86 -33.90 41.73
CA ASN A 14 14.78 -33.90 40.28
C ASN A 14 13.30 -34.04 39.86
N SER A 15 12.60 -32.92 39.66
CA SER A 15 11.34 -32.94 38.92
C SER A 15 11.66 -33.11 37.44
N LYS A 16 11.66 -34.37 36.97
CA LYS A 16 11.53 -34.68 35.55
C LYS A 16 10.39 -33.83 34.99
N LEU A 17 10.72 -32.88 34.12
CA LEU A 17 9.76 -32.16 33.29
C LEU A 17 8.89 -33.22 32.60
N ARG A 18 7.64 -33.37 33.06
CA ARG A 18 6.61 -34.08 32.30
C ARG A 18 6.48 -33.29 31.00
N ILE A 19 7.03 -33.86 29.94
CA ILE A 19 6.65 -33.54 28.57
C ILE A 19 5.17 -33.88 28.52
N VAL A 20 4.32 -32.87 28.65
CA VAL A 20 2.90 -33.00 28.33
C VAL A 20 2.90 -33.19 26.82
N GLU A 21 2.82 -34.45 26.39
CA GLU A 21 2.46 -34.80 25.02
C GLU A 21 1.21 -34.00 24.66
N SER A 22 1.36 -33.10 23.69
CA SER A 22 0.23 -32.33 23.18
C SER A 22 -0.76 -33.30 22.54
N PRO A 23 -2.08 -33.16 22.81
CA PRO A 23 -3.08 -34.09 22.34
C PRO A 23 -3.04 -34.20 20.81
N GLU A 24 -3.16 -35.43 20.33
CA GLU A 24 -3.12 -35.87 18.94
C GLU A 24 -3.77 -34.87 17.98
N ARG A 25 -2.97 -34.23 17.13
CA ARG A 25 -3.44 -33.39 16.02
C ARG A 25 -3.86 -34.29 14.86
N THR A 26 -5.13 -34.64 14.76
CA THR A 26 -5.65 -35.39 13.60
C THR A 26 -6.46 -34.51 12.65
N LEU A 27 -5.74 -33.79 11.77
CA LEU A 27 -5.97 -33.68 10.32
C LEU A 27 -4.81 -32.88 9.69
N PRO A 28 -3.58 -33.44 9.70
CA PRO A 28 -2.37 -32.75 9.22
C PRO A 28 -2.49 -32.25 7.78
N LEU A 29 -3.32 -32.92 6.97
CA LEU A 29 -3.58 -32.57 5.58
C LEU A 29 -4.36 -31.25 5.44
N LEU A 30 -5.40 -31.02 6.26
CA LEU A 30 -6.18 -29.78 6.19
C LEU A 30 -5.36 -28.58 6.68
N GLU A 31 -4.59 -28.73 7.77
CA GLU A 31 -3.68 -27.67 8.25
C GLU A 31 -2.64 -27.31 7.18
N LYS A 32 -2.03 -28.31 6.54
CA LYS A 32 -1.10 -28.11 5.42
C LYS A 32 -1.78 -27.45 4.22
N PHE A 33 -2.98 -27.88 3.85
CA PHE A 33 -3.76 -27.27 2.78
C PHE A 33 -4.01 -25.78 3.05
N LEU A 34 -4.48 -25.43 4.25
CA LEU A 34 -4.72 -24.03 4.63
C LEU A 34 -3.42 -23.21 4.59
N GLN A 35 -2.30 -23.76 5.07
CA GLN A 35 -0.99 -23.11 5.00
C GLN A 35 -0.55 -22.86 3.55
N TYR A 36 -0.62 -23.88 2.67
CA TYR A 36 -0.24 -23.73 1.26
C TYR A 36 -1.18 -22.79 0.50
N ALA A 37 -2.48 -22.79 0.80
CA ALA A 37 -3.43 -21.88 0.18
C ALA A 37 -3.18 -20.42 0.59
N LEU A 38 -2.91 -20.15 1.87
CA LEU A 38 -2.53 -18.81 2.34
C LEU A 38 -1.19 -18.35 1.75
N LEU A 39 -0.26 -19.28 1.60
CA LEU A 39 0.99 -19.02 0.91
C LEU A 39 0.73 -18.61 -0.54
N LEU A 40 -0.09 -19.38 -1.27
CA LEU A 40 -0.44 -19.07 -2.65
C LEU A 40 -1.08 -17.69 -2.79
N ILE A 41 -2.00 -17.29 -1.90
CA ILE A 41 -2.58 -15.93 -1.86
C ILE A 41 -1.47 -14.88 -1.74
N THR A 42 -0.54 -15.07 -0.79
CA THR A 42 0.57 -14.14 -0.57
C THR A 42 1.46 -14.04 -1.82
N LEU A 43 1.81 -15.17 -2.42
CA LEU A 43 2.71 -15.24 -3.56
C LEU A 43 2.08 -14.71 -4.85
N LEU A 44 0.78 -14.94 -5.08
CA LEU A 44 0.08 -14.47 -6.27
C LEU A 44 -0.28 -12.98 -6.19
N SER A 45 -0.44 -12.42 -4.99
CA SER A 45 -0.90 -11.02 -4.83
C SER A 45 -0.07 -9.96 -5.60
N PRO A 46 1.27 -10.03 -5.71
CA PRO A 46 2.05 -9.07 -6.50
C PRO A 46 1.74 -9.10 -8.00
N TYR A 47 1.31 -10.25 -8.54
CA TYR A 47 1.08 -10.47 -9.98
C TYR A 47 -0.16 -9.75 -10.51
N TYR A 48 -1.09 -9.37 -9.63
CA TYR A 48 -2.32 -8.67 -9.98
C TYR A 48 -2.19 -7.19 -9.60
N ARG A 49 -1.20 -6.49 -10.20
CA ARG A 49 -0.95 -5.05 -9.98
C ARG A 49 -0.83 -4.68 -8.51
N GLY A 50 -0.19 -5.57 -7.74
CA GLY A 50 -0.05 -5.47 -6.29
C GLY A 50 -1.37 -5.36 -5.51
N LEU A 51 -2.51 -5.78 -6.09
CA LEU A 51 -3.87 -5.61 -5.56
C LEU A 51 -4.24 -4.14 -5.30
N TYR A 52 -3.71 -3.23 -6.12
CA TYR A 52 -4.09 -1.82 -6.09
C TYR A 52 -5.56 -1.61 -6.49
N PHE A 53 -6.03 -2.33 -7.53
CA PHE A 53 -7.38 -2.19 -8.08
C PHE A 53 -8.38 -3.14 -7.44
N ASP A 54 -9.60 -2.65 -7.22
CA ASP A 54 -10.66 -3.37 -6.51
C ASP A 54 -11.12 -4.63 -7.23
N TYR A 55 -11.13 -4.58 -8.57
CA TYR A 55 -11.41 -5.73 -9.45
C TYR A 55 -10.53 -6.95 -9.14
N GLU A 56 -9.26 -6.72 -8.81
CA GLU A 56 -8.29 -7.77 -8.48
C GLU A 56 -8.27 -8.08 -6.99
N ARG A 57 -8.44 -7.05 -6.16
CA ARG A 57 -8.38 -7.15 -4.70
C ARG A 57 -9.51 -7.98 -4.09
N TYR A 58 -10.76 -7.76 -4.50
CA TYR A 58 -11.91 -8.44 -3.87
C TYR A 58 -11.94 -9.97 -4.06
N PRO A 59 -11.54 -10.53 -5.22
CA PRO A 59 -11.35 -11.98 -5.36
C PRO A 59 -10.34 -12.58 -4.36
N PHE A 60 -9.25 -11.87 -4.06
CA PHE A 60 -8.29 -12.31 -3.05
C PHE A 60 -8.90 -12.26 -1.64
N PHE A 61 -9.71 -11.25 -1.33
CA PHE A 61 -10.42 -11.19 -0.05
C PHE A 61 -11.44 -12.32 0.10
N LEU A 62 -12.18 -12.65 -0.96
CA LEU A 62 -13.06 -13.80 -0.99
C LEU A 62 -12.28 -15.10 -0.68
N ALA A 63 -11.11 -15.28 -1.29
CA ALA A 63 -10.25 -16.44 -1.01
C ALA A 63 -9.80 -16.49 0.46
N VAL A 64 -9.40 -15.36 1.05
CA VAL A 64 -9.06 -15.26 2.48
C VAL A 64 -10.25 -15.65 3.36
N PHE A 65 -11.46 -15.17 3.06
CA PHE A 65 -12.65 -15.48 3.85
C PHE A 65 -13.08 -16.95 3.71
N LEU A 66 -12.96 -17.55 2.52
CA LEU A 66 -13.18 -18.98 2.32
C LEU A 66 -12.21 -19.82 3.16
N LEU A 67 -10.92 -19.47 3.18
CA LEU A 67 -9.94 -20.15 4.03
C LEU A 67 -10.20 -19.92 5.52
N ALA A 68 -10.70 -18.74 5.90
CA ALA A 68 -11.11 -18.47 7.27
C ALA A 68 -12.32 -19.31 7.69
N ILE A 69 -13.31 -19.52 6.83
CA ILE A 69 -14.44 -20.42 7.08
C ILE A 69 -13.93 -21.84 7.34
N LEU A 70 -13.09 -22.37 6.46
CA LEU A 70 -12.49 -23.70 6.62
C LEU A 70 -11.68 -23.83 7.92
N PHE A 71 -10.90 -22.81 8.25
CA PHE A 71 -10.14 -22.74 9.51
C PHE A 71 -11.04 -22.72 10.75
N VAL A 72 -12.13 -21.95 10.72
CA VAL A 72 -13.07 -21.84 11.84
C VAL A 72 -13.87 -23.13 12.01
N PHE A 73 -14.30 -23.76 10.92
CA PHE A 73 -14.90 -25.11 10.98
C PHE A 73 -13.95 -26.12 11.60
N TYR A 74 -12.68 -26.11 11.19
CA TYR A 74 -11.64 -26.94 11.81
C TYR A 74 -11.52 -26.68 13.32
N LYS A 75 -11.54 -25.42 13.75
CA LYS A 75 -11.51 -25.04 15.18
C LYS A 75 -12.74 -25.52 15.95
N ILE A 76 -13.93 -25.40 15.38
CA ILE A 76 -15.19 -25.83 16.02
C ILE A 76 -15.23 -27.35 16.14
N ALA A 77 -15.05 -28.06 15.02
CA ALA A 77 -15.22 -29.50 14.94
C ALA A 77 -14.19 -30.28 15.76
N TYR A 78 -12.92 -29.82 15.76
CA TYR A 78 -11.83 -30.61 16.32
C TYR A 78 -11.21 -30.02 17.59
N GLN A 79 -11.17 -28.69 17.72
CA GLN A 79 -10.46 -28.07 18.85
C GLN A 79 -11.39 -27.58 19.96
N ARG A 80 -12.70 -27.37 19.67
CA ARG A 80 -13.68 -26.73 20.58
C ARG A 80 -13.13 -25.46 21.27
N LYS A 81 -12.23 -24.73 20.59
CA LYS A 81 -11.49 -23.59 21.14
C LYS A 81 -12.01 -22.28 20.56
N THR A 82 -12.13 -21.27 21.42
CA THR A 82 -12.34 -19.87 21.04
C THR A 82 -11.09 -19.29 20.40
N ILE A 83 -11.25 -18.31 19.52
CA ILE A 83 -10.14 -17.49 19.05
C ILE A 83 -9.91 -16.39 20.07
N THR A 84 -8.64 -16.13 20.37
CA THR A 84 -8.25 -15.20 21.44
C THR A 84 -7.50 -14.02 20.86
N ILE A 85 -7.81 -12.84 21.37
CA ILE A 85 -7.03 -11.62 21.18
C ILE A 85 -6.44 -11.27 22.55
N LYS A 86 -5.11 -11.24 22.63
CA LYS A 86 -4.36 -11.11 23.90
C LYS A 86 -3.25 -10.09 23.84
N ASN A 87 -2.71 -9.84 22.65
CA ASN A 87 -1.49 -9.09 22.48
C ASN A 87 -1.76 -7.64 22.07
N PRO A 88 -0.94 -6.66 22.50
CA PRO A 88 -1.11 -5.24 22.11
C PRO A 88 -1.20 -5.04 20.60
N VAL A 89 -0.38 -5.74 19.81
CA VAL A 89 -0.42 -5.67 18.33
C VAL A 89 -1.79 -6.08 17.79
N GLU A 90 -2.40 -7.14 18.34
CA GLU A 90 -3.73 -7.60 17.93
C GLU A 90 -4.81 -6.59 18.31
N TYR A 91 -4.71 -5.98 19.50
CA TYR A 91 -5.64 -4.94 19.95
C TYR A 91 -5.52 -3.65 19.14
N PHE A 92 -4.32 -3.14 18.92
CA PHE A 92 -4.12 -1.94 18.09
C PHE A 92 -4.63 -2.17 16.68
N PHE A 93 -4.35 -3.33 16.08
CA PHE A 93 -4.86 -3.63 14.74
C PHE A 93 -6.39 -3.74 14.72
N LEU A 94 -7.00 -4.43 15.69
CA LEU A 94 -8.46 -4.48 15.79
C LEU A 94 -9.09 -3.09 15.98
N LEU A 95 -8.51 -2.25 16.85
CA LEU A 95 -8.98 -0.89 17.07
C LEU A 95 -8.84 -0.04 15.80
N THR A 96 -7.78 -0.21 15.01
CA THR A 96 -7.64 0.44 13.70
C THR A 96 -8.74 0.01 12.75
N VAL A 97 -9.05 -1.29 12.66
CA VAL A 97 -10.17 -1.80 11.83
C VAL A 97 -11.49 -1.18 12.25
N LEU A 98 -11.78 -1.14 13.55
CA LEU A 98 -13.00 -0.55 14.09
C LEU A 98 -13.08 0.96 13.81
N LEU A 99 -11.98 1.70 13.97
CA LEU A 99 -11.92 3.12 13.69
C LEU A 99 -12.23 3.45 12.23
N TYR A 100 -11.65 2.69 11.28
CA TYR A 100 -11.98 2.84 9.87
C TYR A 100 -13.44 2.51 9.58
N GLY A 101 -14.01 1.50 10.25
CA GLY A 101 -15.43 1.17 10.15
C GLY A 101 -16.34 2.29 10.64
N PHE A 102 -16.01 2.91 11.77
CA PHE A 102 -16.75 4.08 12.27
C PHE A 102 -16.60 5.28 11.31
N SER A 103 -15.44 5.46 10.70
CA SER A 103 -15.18 6.62 9.83
C SER A 103 -16.10 6.73 8.62
N ILE A 104 -16.75 5.63 8.21
CA ILE A 104 -17.72 5.60 7.11
C ILE A 104 -18.88 6.59 7.33
N PHE A 105 -19.31 6.80 8.58
CA PHE A 105 -20.49 7.64 8.86
C PHE A 105 -20.27 9.14 8.62
N TRP A 106 -19.01 9.62 8.65
CA TRP A 106 -18.66 11.02 8.42
C TRP A 106 -17.67 11.22 7.26
N ALA A 107 -17.39 10.16 6.50
CA ALA A 107 -16.42 10.16 5.43
C ALA A 107 -16.78 11.17 4.33
N ALA A 108 -15.74 11.75 3.73
CA ALA A 108 -15.86 12.61 2.57
C ALA A 108 -16.38 11.86 1.32
N ASP A 109 -16.06 10.57 1.22
CA ASP A 109 -16.64 9.63 0.29
C ASP A 109 -16.89 8.30 1.02
N GLN A 110 -18.16 7.94 1.20
CA GLN A 110 -18.56 6.76 1.95
C GLN A 110 -18.13 5.45 1.25
N GLY A 111 -18.06 5.45 -0.08
CA GLY A 111 -17.65 4.28 -0.84
C GLY A 111 -16.16 3.99 -0.73
N LEU A 112 -15.32 5.04 -0.79
CA LEU A 112 -13.89 4.92 -0.54
C LEU A 112 -13.61 4.54 0.93
N ALA A 113 -14.33 5.12 1.89
CA ALA A 113 -14.15 4.77 3.30
C ALA A 113 -14.53 3.31 3.58
N PHE A 114 -15.64 2.85 3.00
CA PHE A 114 -16.04 1.46 3.07
C PHE A 114 -14.98 0.53 2.46
N ARG A 115 -14.44 0.87 1.30
CA ARG A 115 -13.39 0.10 0.62
C ARG A 115 -12.15 -0.09 1.52
N GLU A 116 -11.70 0.97 2.18
CA GLU A 116 -10.54 0.89 3.09
C GLU A 116 -10.86 0.06 4.34
N PHE A 117 -12.03 0.26 4.96
CA PHE A 117 -12.50 -0.56 6.07
C PHE A 117 -12.54 -2.05 5.69
N PHE A 118 -13.15 -2.39 4.56
CA PHE A 118 -13.25 -3.77 4.09
C PHE A 118 -11.89 -4.40 3.81
N SER A 119 -10.95 -3.61 3.28
CA SER A 119 -9.56 -4.03 3.08
C SER A 119 -8.88 -4.36 4.41
N LEU A 120 -9.01 -3.49 5.41
CA LEU A 120 -8.46 -3.71 6.76
C LEU A 120 -9.08 -4.92 7.46
N VAL A 121 -10.38 -5.18 7.28
CA VAL A 121 -11.03 -6.40 7.79
C VAL A 121 -10.40 -7.66 7.16
N ALA A 122 -10.26 -7.69 5.83
CA ALA A 122 -9.65 -8.82 5.13
C ALA A 122 -8.19 -9.06 5.57
N TYR A 123 -7.43 -7.97 5.71
CA TYR A 123 -6.05 -8.00 6.22
C TYR A 123 -5.97 -8.49 7.66
N PHE A 124 -6.88 -8.07 8.54
CA PHE A 124 -6.92 -8.54 9.93
C PHE A 124 -7.26 -10.02 10.03
N ILE A 125 -8.23 -10.51 9.25
CA ILE A 125 -8.56 -11.94 9.18
C ILE A 125 -7.36 -12.74 8.66
N PHE A 126 -6.71 -12.29 7.59
CA PHE A 126 -5.49 -12.92 7.06
C PHE A 126 -4.38 -12.99 8.13
N PHE A 127 -4.12 -11.89 8.84
CA PHE A 127 -3.16 -11.83 9.94
C PHE A 127 -3.49 -12.85 11.05
N LEU A 128 -4.76 -12.99 11.43
CA LEU A 128 -5.19 -13.99 12.41
C LEU A 128 -4.97 -15.42 11.91
N LEU A 129 -5.24 -15.71 10.64
CA LEU A 129 -4.99 -17.03 10.05
C LEU A 129 -3.52 -17.40 10.09
N ILE A 130 -2.62 -16.52 9.63
CA ILE A 130 -1.17 -16.78 9.66
C ILE A 130 -0.68 -17.01 11.10
N THR A 131 -1.13 -16.16 12.03
CA THR A 131 -0.76 -16.25 13.46
C THR A 131 -1.14 -17.60 14.07
N ASN A 132 -2.24 -18.21 13.64
CA ASN A 132 -2.76 -19.45 14.23
C ASN A 132 -2.39 -20.73 13.46
N LEU A 133 -1.96 -20.64 12.20
CA LEU A 133 -1.66 -21.80 11.36
C LEU A 133 -0.16 -22.11 11.26
N PHE A 134 0.73 -21.12 11.22
CA PHE A 134 2.16 -21.34 10.93
C PHE A 134 3.01 -21.58 12.18
N LEU A 135 2.75 -22.70 12.86
CA LEU A 135 3.28 -22.92 14.21
C LEU A 135 4.72 -23.45 14.25
N THR A 136 5.19 -24.13 13.21
CA THR A 136 6.52 -24.78 13.17
C THR A 136 7.62 -23.87 12.64
N LYS A 137 8.88 -24.13 12.98
CA LYS A 137 10.05 -23.43 12.38
C LYS A 137 10.16 -23.72 10.87
N GLN A 138 9.87 -24.96 10.47
CA GLN A 138 9.93 -25.39 9.07
C GLN A 138 8.92 -24.64 8.20
N SER A 139 7.66 -24.52 8.62
CA SER A 139 6.63 -23.80 7.86
C SER A 139 6.98 -22.31 7.67
N LYS A 140 7.57 -21.68 8.70
CA LYS A 140 8.06 -20.29 8.61
C LYS A 140 9.22 -20.16 7.62
N LYS A 141 10.18 -21.09 7.67
CA LYS A 141 11.32 -21.10 6.75
C LYS A 141 10.87 -21.30 5.30
N ILE A 142 9.97 -22.26 5.05
CA ILE A 142 9.39 -22.49 3.72
C ILE A 142 8.76 -21.21 3.17
N LEU A 143 7.95 -20.51 3.99
CA LEU A 143 7.33 -19.26 3.54
C LEU A 143 8.37 -18.22 3.12
N LEU A 144 9.41 -17.97 3.94
CA LEU A 144 10.46 -17.01 3.60
C LEU A 144 11.21 -17.42 2.33
N ILE A 145 11.49 -18.71 2.14
CA ILE A 145 12.12 -19.22 0.92
C ILE A 145 11.25 -18.91 -0.29
N THR A 146 9.97 -19.26 -0.23
CA THR A 146 9.04 -19.02 -1.33
C THR A 146 8.80 -17.54 -1.60
N PHE A 147 8.79 -16.69 -0.57
CA PHE A 147 8.69 -15.23 -0.71
C PHE A 147 9.87 -14.68 -1.53
N ASN A 148 11.09 -15.16 -1.26
CA ASN A 148 12.29 -14.76 -1.98
C ASN A 148 12.35 -15.29 -3.40
N ILE A 149 11.98 -16.56 -3.62
CA ILE A 149 11.88 -17.13 -4.98
C ILE A 149 10.87 -16.31 -5.79
N ASN A 150 9.72 -15.98 -5.20
CA ASN A 150 8.69 -15.17 -5.85
C ASN A 150 9.20 -13.78 -6.22
N ALA A 151 9.95 -13.13 -5.33
CA ALA A 151 10.60 -11.86 -5.62
C ALA A 151 11.58 -11.97 -6.81
N VAL A 152 12.36 -13.05 -6.91
CA VAL A 152 13.22 -13.31 -8.07
C VAL A 152 12.41 -13.51 -9.36
N LEU A 153 11.31 -14.26 -9.31
CA LEU A 153 10.42 -14.45 -10.47
C LEU A 153 9.83 -13.13 -10.96
N LEU A 154 9.43 -12.23 -10.05
CA LEU A 154 8.95 -10.89 -10.40
C LEU A 154 10.03 -10.05 -11.09
N VAL A 155 11.28 -10.13 -10.63
CA VAL A 155 12.42 -9.46 -11.28
C VAL A 155 12.62 -10.00 -12.70
N LEU A 156 12.67 -11.32 -12.85
CA LEU A 156 12.85 -11.98 -14.14
C LEU A 156 11.75 -11.64 -15.13
N LEU A 157 10.48 -11.62 -14.69
CA LEU A 157 9.34 -11.23 -15.53
C LEU A 157 9.51 -9.83 -16.10
N GLY A 158 10.00 -8.87 -15.31
CA GLY A 158 10.23 -7.51 -15.82
C GLY A 158 11.36 -7.43 -16.84
N PHE A 159 12.43 -8.23 -16.69
CA PHE A 159 13.47 -8.30 -17.72
C PHE A 159 13.02 -9.03 -18.98
N PHE A 160 12.27 -10.13 -18.87
CA PHE A 160 11.66 -10.80 -20.03
C PHE A 160 10.74 -9.86 -20.80
N TYR A 161 9.95 -9.05 -20.10
CA TYR A 161 9.15 -7.98 -20.71
C TYR A 161 10.03 -6.95 -21.43
N ARG A 162 11.12 -6.47 -20.78
CA ARG A 162 12.04 -5.49 -21.38
C ARG A 162 12.66 -5.97 -22.69
N PHE A 163 12.94 -7.26 -22.84
CA PHE A 163 13.50 -7.82 -24.07
C PHE A 163 12.45 -8.25 -25.11
N GLY A 164 11.17 -7.93 -24.88
CA GLY A 164 10.08 -8.24 -25.81
C GLY A 164 9.64 -9.71 -25.80
N TRP A 165 10.04 -10.50 -24.80
CA TRP A 165 9.67 -11.91 -24.69
C TRP A 165 8.28 -12.13 -24.07
N ILE A 166 7.68 -11.08 -23.53
CA ILE A 166 6.31 -11.09 -23.01
C ILE A 166 5.48 -10.11 -23.82
N ASN A 167 4.40 -10.59 -24.42
CA ASN A 167 3.46 -9.73 -25.13
C ASN A 167 2.64 -8.91 -24.10
N PRO A 168 2.66 -7.55 -24.16
CA PRO A 168 1.97 -6.68 -23.20
C PRO A 168 0.45 -6.85 -23.13
N LEU A 169 -0.16 -7.46 -24.15
CA LEU A 169 -1.60 -7.73 -24.22
C LEU A 169 -1.99 -9.06 -23.57
N THR A 170 -1.03 -9.93 -23.25
CA THR A 170 -1.32 -11.22 -22.63
C THR A 170 -1.84 -11.05 -21.20
N ARG A 171 -2.77 -11.93 -20.83
CA ARG A 171 -3.41 -11.94 -19.50
C ARG A 171 -3.46 -13.36 -18.91
N PRO A 172 -2.30 -14.02 -18.69
CA PRO A 172 -2.28 -15.38 -18.15
C PRO A 172 -2.94 -15.39 -16.77
N LEU A 173 -3.96 -16.24 -16.58
CA LEU A 173 -4.77 -16.31 -15.36
C LEU A 173 -5.33 -14.93 -14.93
N GLY A 174 -5.54 -14.01 -15.87
CA GLY A 174 -6.02 -12.64 -15.61
C GLY A 174 -4.96 -11.63 -15.15
N MET A 175 -3.68 -12.03 -15.05
CA MET A 175 -2.59 -11.14 -14.62
C MET A 175 -2.25 -10.12 -15.72
N SER A 176 -2.14 -8.83 -15.37
CA SER A 176 -1.72 -7.80 -16.32
C SER A 176 -0.23 -7.90 -16.63
N MET A 177 0.12 -8.20 -17.88
CA MET A 177 1.51 -8.21 -18.38
C MET A 177 1.91 -6.88 -19.04
N LYS A 178 1.17 -5.81 -18.79
CA LYS A 178 1.45 -4.47 -19.33
C LYS A 178 2.45 -3.72 -18.43
N ASP A 179 3.35 -2.94 -19.01
CA ASP A 179 4.20 -1.96 -18.31
C ASP A 179 5.07 -2.54 -17.18
N LEU A 180 5.54 -3.79 -17.32
CA LEU A 180 6.44 -4.44 -16.35
C LEU A 180 7.84 -3.79 -16.32
N PHE A 181 8.21 -3.10 -17.39
CA PHE A 181 9.40 -2.25 -17.47
C PHE A 181 9.07 -0.96 -18.21
N LEU A 182 9.38 0.19 -17.63
CA LEU A 182 9.07 1.49 -18.22
C LEU A 182 10.29 2.04 -18.97
N VAL A 183 10.26 1.98 -20.31
CA VAL A 183 11.40 2.37 -21.17
C VAL A 183 11.77 3.84 -21.02
N SER A 184 10.80 4.75 -20.87
CA SER A 184 11.04 6.19 -20.74
C SER A 184 11.90 6.55 -19.53
N SER A 185 11.71 5.85 -18.41
CA SER A 185 12.49 6.06 -17.18
C SER A 185 13.61 5.04 -17.00
N GLY A 186 13.64 3.97 -17.80
CA GLY A 186 14.57 2.84 -17.67
C GLY A 186 14.32 1.99 -16.42
N ARG A 187 13.11 2.05 -15.84
CA ARG A 187 12.83 1.47 -14.51
C ARG A 187 12.13 0.12 -14.59
N LEU A 188 12.56 -0.80 -13.73
CA LEU A 188 11.89 -2.06 -13.47
C LEU A 188 10.68 -1.85 -12.55
N HIS A 189 9.48 -2.11 -13.06
CA HIS A 189 8.23 -2.00 -12.30
C HIS A 189 7.69 -3.38 -11.87
N SER A 190 8.00 -4.42 -12.65
CA SER A 190 7.37 -5.75 -12.58
C SER A 190 5.83 -5.67 -12.61
N THR A 191 5.16 -6.75 -12.25
CA THR A 191 3.70 -6.86 -12.26
C THR A 191 3.03 -5.98 -11.21
N MET A 192 3.76 -5.48 -10.22
CA MET A 192 3.27 -4.44 -9.29
C MET A 192 3.05 -3.09 -9.98
N GLN A 193 3.64 -2.86 -11.16
CA GLN A 193 3.51 -1.64 -11.99
C GLN A 193 3.94 -0.33 -11.30
N TYR A 194 4.46 -0.39 -10.07
CA TYR A 194 4.93 0.76 -9.30
C TYR A 194 6.34 0.52 -8.75
N PRO A 195 7.37 1.20 -9.26
CA PRO A 195 8.77 0.82 -9.05
C PRO A 195 9.25 1.07 -7.63
N ASN A 196 8.70 2.07 -6.91
CA ASN A 196 9.16 2.38 -5.55
C ASN A 196 8.70 1.32 -4.54
N THR A 197 7.44 0.92 -4.59
CA THR A 197 6.93 -0.17 -3.75
C THR A 197 7.51 -1.51 -4.15
N PHE A 198 7.73 -1.76 -5.44
CA PHE A 198 8.44 -2.95 -5.88
C PHE A 198 9.88 -2.97 -5.31
N ALA A 199 10.59 -1.84 -5.30
CA ALA A 199 11.91 -1.73 -4.67
C ALA A 199 11.87 -2.00 -3.16
N SER A 200 10.91 -1.43 -2.44
CA SER A 200 10.70 -1.68 -1.00
C SER A 200 10.43 -3.18 -0.74
N TYR A 201 9.59 -3.81 -1.57
CA TYR A 201 9.32 -5.25 -1.54
C TYR A 201 10.58 -6.10 -1.78
N LEU A 202 11.40 -5.74 -2.78
CA LEU A 202 12.69 -6.42 -3.05
C LEU A 202 13.67 -6.23 -1.89
N ALA A 203 13.71 -5.05 -1.28
CA ALA A 203 14.56 -4.77 -0.14
C ALA A 203 14.13 -5.60 1.09
N MET A 204 12.83 -5.75 1.34
CA MET A 204 12.29 -6.71 2.33
C MET A 204 12.69 -8.16 2.00
N ALA A 205 12.63 -8.56 0.73
CA ALA A 205 13.07 -9.87 0.28
C ALA A 205 14.56 -10.07 0.60
N ILE A 206 15.43 -9.13 0.22
CA ILE A 206 16.87 -9.19 0.52
C ILE A 206 17.14 -9.33 2.02
N ILE A 207 16.50 -8.52 2.88
CA ILE A 207 16.65 -8.63 4.34
C ILE A 207 16.21 -10.02 4.84
N SER A 208 15.08 -10.52 4.35
CA SER A 208 14.59 -11.85 4.72
C SER A 208 15.47 -13.01 4.21
N LEU A 209 16.11 -12.85 3.05
CA LEU A 209 17.04 -13.83 2.48
C LEU A 209 18.38 -13.83 3.21
N ILE A 210 18.85 -12.65 3.63
CA ILE A 210 20.02 -12.56 4.52
C ILE A 210 19.70 -13.20 5.87
N LEU A 211 18.51 -12.98 6.42
CA LEU A 211 18.05 -13.70 7.61
C LEU A 211 18.11 -15.22 7.42
N LEU A 212 17.66 -15.74 6.27
CA LEU A 212 17.78 -17.16 5.94
C LEU A 212 19.23 -17.64 5.93
N HIS A 213 20.18 -16.87 5.37
CA HIS A 213 21.60 -17.21 5.44
C HIS A 213 22.13 -17.28 6.87
N LEU A 214 21.72 -16.33 7.73
CA LEU A 214 22.20 -16.28 9.11
C LEU A 214 21.66 -17.46 9.93
N LEU A 215 20.43 -17.90 9.64
CA LEU A 215 19.77 -19.05 10.27
C LEU A 215 20.21 -20.40 9.68
N GLU A 216 20.91 -20.40 8.54
CA GLU A 216 21.32 -21.61 7.85
C GLU A 216 22.65 -22.15 8.39
N GLU A 217 22.69 -23.47 8.58
CA GLU A 217 23.89 -24.19 9.02
C GLU A 217 24.43 -25.11 7.93
N LYS A 218 23.56 -25.56 7.00
CA LYS A 218 23.93 -26.46 5.92
C LYS A 218 24.50 -25.71 4.74
N GLN A 219 25.68 -26.16 4.32
CA GLN A 219 26.49 -25.50 3.30
C GLN A 219 25.80 -25.40 1.94
N VAL A 220 25.08 -26.43 1.51
CA VAL A 220 24.39 -26.48 0.21
C VAL A 220 23.36 -25.36 0.07
N TYR A 221 22.63 -25.05 1.14
CA TYR A 221 21.60 -24.01 1.11
C TYR A 221 22.19 -22.60 1.08
N LEU A 222 23.41 -22.39 1.61
CA LEU A 222 24.09 -21.09 1.48
C LEU A 222 24.35 -20.71 0.02
N ASN A 223 24.67 -21.70 -0.82
CA ASN A 223 24.89 -21.48 -2.26
C ASN A 223 23.59 -21.06 -2.94
N LEU A 224 22.50 -21.75 -2.62
CA LEU A 224 21.17 -21.43 -3.15
C LEU A 224 20.75 -20.01 -2.76
N TRP A 225 20.92 -19.63 -1.49
CA TRP A 225 20.57 -18.30 -1.04
C TRP A 225 21.46 -17.23 -1.65
N GLY A 226 22.76 -17.49 -1.83
CA GLY A 226 23.68 -16.59 -2.51
C GLY A 226 23.35 -16.37 -3.98
N PHE A 227 22.92 -17.44 -4.66
CA PHE A 227 22.45 -17.38 -6.05
C PHE A 227 21.23 -16.48 -6.19
N LEU A 228 20.20 -16.68 -5.35
CA LEU A 228 18.97 -15.86 -5.38
C LEU A 228 19.25 -14.40 -4.99
N LEU A 229 20.19 -14.17 -4.07
CA LEU A 229 20.53 -12.84 -3.57
C LEU A 229 20.99 -11.91 -4.69
N PHE A 230 21.72 -12.41 -5.70
CA PHE A 230 22.17 -11.60 -6.84
C PHE A 230 21.01 -11.07 -7.67
N PHE A 231 20.03 -11.92 -8.02
CA PHE A 231 18.84 -11.49 -8.75
C PHE A 231 18.09 -10.38 -8.03
N LEU A 232 17.92 -10.49 -6.71
CA LEU A 232 17.24 -9.48 -5.92
C LEU A 232 17.99 -8.15 -5.90
N GLN A 233 19.33 -8.17 -5.79
CA GLN A 233 20.16 -6.96 -5.85
C GLN A 233 20.05 -6.27 -7.20
N ILE A 234 20.18 -7.04 -8.30
CA ILE A 234 20.04 -6.50 -9.65
C ILE A 234 18.63 -5.96 -9.87
N GLY A 235 17.60 -6.67 -9.41
CA GLY A 235 16.22 -6.18 -9.42
C GLY A 235 16.07 -4.86 -8.69
N LEU A 236 16.55 -4.77 -7.45
CA LEU A 236 16.51 -3.56 -6.63
C LEU A 236 17.24 -2.40 -7.31
N TYR A 237 18.42 -2.66 -7.88
CA TYR A 237 19.20 -1.68 -8.63
C TYR A 237 18.39 -1.10 -9.81
N PHE A 238 17.80 -1.96 -10.65
CA PHE A 238 17.04 -1.54 -11.84
C PHE A 238 15.67 -0.94 -11.54
N THR A 239 15.17 -0.98 -10.29
CA THR A 239 14.00 -0.16 -9.91
C THR A 239 14.31 1.33 -9.89
N TYR A 240 15.59 1.70 -9.75
CA TYR A 240 16.09 3.05 -9.53
C TYR A 240 15.35 3.83 -8.42
N SER A 241 14.80 3.13 -7.41
CA SER A 241 14.16 3.77 -6.26
C SER A 241 15.22 4.22 -5.24
N ARG A 242 15.61 5.50 -5.33
CA ARG A 242 16.61 6.12 -4.43
C ARG A 242 16.16 6.09 -2.97
N GLY A 243 14.87 6.34 -2.73
CA GLY A 243 14.24 6.21 -1.42
C GLY A 243 14.38 4.81 -0.84
N ALA A 244 14.01 3.77 -1.61
CA ALA A 244 14.11 2.38 -1.14
C ALA A 244 15.56 1.96 -0.88
N LEU A 245 16.52 2.39 -1.69
CA LEU A 245 17.95 2.13 -1.46
C LEU A 245 18.45 2.77 -0.16
N LEU A 246 18.11 4.03 0.11
CA LEU A 246 18.47 4.69 1.36
C LEU A 246 17.88 3.96 2.57
N VAL A 247 16.59 3.64 2.52
CA VAL A 247 15.92 2.92 3.62
C VAL A 247 16.48 1.50 3.79
N PHE A 248 16.85 0.83 2.70
CA PHE A 248 17.55 -0.46 2.76
C PHE A 248 18.91 -0.38 3.45
N ILE A 249 19.70 0.67 3.19
CA ILE A 249 20.98 0.91 3.87
C ILE A 249 20.75 1.11 5.37
N ILE A 250 19.79 1.97 5.74
CA ILE A 250 19.45 2.22 7.15
C ILE A 250 19.00 0.92 7.83
N ALA A 251 18.09 0.16 7.22
CA ALA A 251 17.63 -1.12 7.74
C ALA A 251 18.79 -2.13 7.89
N SER A 252 19.72 -2.14 6.95
CA SER A 252 20.90 -3.00 7.00
C SER A 252 21.83 -2.66 8.17
N ILE A 253 22.03 -1.37 8.44
CA ILE A 253 22.77 -0.90 9.63
C ILE A 253 22.04 -1.32 10.91
N VAL A 254 20.71 -1.12 10.98
CA VAL A 254 19.90 -1.53 12.14
C VAL A 254 20.03 -3.03 12.39
N LEU A 255 19.96 -3.87 11.35
CA LEU A 255 20.16 -5.31 11.49
C LEU A 255 21.55 -5.61 12.07
N PHE A 256 22.61 -5.06 11.47
CA PHE A 256 23.98 -5.25 11.97
C PHE A 256 24.11 -4.92 13.46
N LEU A 257 23.53 -3.80 13.93
CA LEU A 257 23.58 -3.38 15.33
C LEU A 257 22.88 -4.38 16.27
N LEU A 258 21.79 -5.02 15.81
CA LEU A 258 20.99 -5.95 16.60
C LEU A 258 21.60 -7.37 16.69
N LEU A 259 22.48 -7.74 15.75
CA LEU A 259 23.12 -9.05 15.67
C LEU A 259 24.17 -9.28 16.77
N LYS A 260 24.36 -10.54 17.21
CA LYS A 260 25.49 -10.89 18.08
C LYS A 260 26.76 -11.02 17.23
N ARG A 261 27.91 -11.18 17.91
CA ARG A 261 29.24 -11.19 17.28
C ARG A 261 29.35 -12.19 16.13
N LYS A 262 28.88 -13.41 16.34
CA LYS A 262 28.93 -14.49 15.35
C LYS A 262 28.18 -14.11 14.08
N GLU A 263 26.98 -13.59 14.22
CA GLU A 263 26.11 -13.21 13.11
C GLU A 263 26.60 -11.93 12.43
N LYS A 264 27.19 -10.98 13.17
CA LYS A 264 27.79 -9.76 12.60
C LYS A 264 28.87 -10.06 11.56
N ILE A 265 29.77 -11.02 11.85
CA ILE A 265 30.82 -11.42 10.91
C ILE A 265 30.20 -12.02 9.63
N LYS A 266 29.25 -12.96 9.78
CA LYS A 266 28.55 -13.55 8.63
C LYS A 266 27.84 -12.50 7.78
N TYR A 267 27.07 -11.64 8.44
CA TYR A 267 26.29 -10.58 7.81
C TYR A 267 27.17 -9.60 7.03
N PHE A 268 28.26 -9.14 7.63
CA PHE A 268 29.22 -8.24 7.00
C PHE A 268 29.82 -8.86 5.73
N LEU A 269 30.26 -10.11 5.80
CA LEU A 269 30.85 -10.80 4.65
C LEU A 269 29.85 -11.00 3.50
N ILE A 270 28.59 -11.35 3.83
CA ILE A 270 27.52 -11.47 2.82
C ILE A 270 27.26 -10.13 2.14
N LEU A 271 27.11 -9.06 2.91
CA LEU A 271 26.89 -7.72 2.37
C LEU A 271 28.08 -7.20 1.55
N MET A 272 29.30 -7.46 2.00
CA MET A 272 30.51 -7.05 1.29
C MET A 272 30.56 -7.69 -0.10
N VAL A 273 30.34 -9.01 -0.20
CA VAL A 273 30.28 -9.71 -1.50
C VAL A 273 29.14 -9.17 -2.36
N ALA A 274 27.94 -9.03 -1.77
CA ALA A 274 26.79 -8.48 -2.48
C ALA A 274 27.09 -7.09 -3.08
N PHE A 275 27.65 -6.19 -2.28
CA PHE A 275 28.00 -4.84 -2.69
C PHE A 275 29.06 -4.82 -3.80
N ILE A 276 30.16 -5.56 -3.63
CA ILE A 276 31.24 -5.65 -4.62
C ILE A 276 30.70 -6.19 -5.94
N LEU A 277 29.95 -7.30 -5.92
CA LEU A 277 29.42 -7.90 -7.14
C LEU A 277 28.36 -7.01 -7.80
N THR A 278 27.53 -6.31 -7.05
CA THR A 278 26.59 -5.32 -7.60
C THR A 278 27.34 -4.23 -8.35
N ILE A 279 28.38 -3.63 -7.77
CA ILE A 279 29.18 -2.59 -8.43
C ILE A 279 29.87 -3.10 -9.69
N LEU A 280 30.45 -4.30 -9.63
CA LEU A 280 31.20 -4.86 -10.76
C LEU A 280 30.30 -5.25 -11.94
N PHE A 281 29.11 -5.79 -11.65
CA PHE A 281 28.24 -6.34 -12.70
C PHE A 281 27.26 -5.33 -13.29
N THR A 282 26.75 -4.39 -12.49
CA THR A 282 25.67 -3.48 -12.92
C THR A 282 26.00 -2.63 -14.15
N PRO A 283 27.20 -2.06 -14.36
CA PRO A 283 27.47 -1.22 -15.53
C PRO A 283 27.37 -1.99 -16.85
N ARG A 284 27.84 -3.25 -16.85
CA ARG A 284 27.74 -4.14 -18.02
C ARG A 284 26.30 -4.62 -18.22
N LEU A 285 25.58 -4.96 -17.14
CA LEU A 285 24.17 -5.32 -17.23
C LEU A 285 23.33 -4.16 -17.78
N GLU A 286 23.56 -2.92 -17.35
CA GLU A 286 22.89 -1.74 -17.90
C GLU A 286 23.19 -1.59 -19.38
N SER A 287 24.47 -1.67 -19.77
CA SER A 287 24.87 -1.61 -21.17
C SER A 287 24.14 -2.66 -22.01
N PHE A 288 24.12 -3.92 -21.59
CA PHE A 288 23.42 -4.98 -22.32
C PHE A 288 21.90 -4.77 -22.35
N LEU A 289 21.31 -4.29 -21.24
CA LEU A 289 19.87 -4.01 -21.17
C LEU A 289 19.48 -2.90 -22.15
N PHE A 290 20.19 -1.78 -22.17
CA PHE A 290 19.87 -0.62 -23.00
C PHE A 290 20.30 -0.78 -24.46
N SER A 291 21.38 -1.53 -24.74
CA SER A 291 21.75 -1.95 -26.09
C SER A 291 20.89 -3.10 -26.64
N ASN A 292 19.89 -3.55 -25.89
CA ASN A 292 18.95 -4.62 -26.28
C ASN A 292 19.63 -5.95 -26.63
N LEU A 293 20.57 -6.38 -25.78
CA LEU A 293 21.39 -7.59 -25.94
C LEU A 293 20.99 -8.67 -24.91
N PRO A 294 19.86 -9.38 -25.10
CA PRO A 294 19.32 -10.29 -24.09
C PRO A 294 20.24 -11.46 -23.74
N GLY A 295 20.88 -12.09 -24.74
CA GLY A 295 21.77 -13.23 -24.50
C GLY A 295 22.92 -12.88 -23.56
N TYR A 296 23.62 -11.78 -23.86
CA TYR A 296 24.69 -11.25 -23.01
C TYR A 296 24.17 -10.85 -21.62
N PHE A 297 23.00 -10.20 -21.54
CA PHE A 297 22.40 -9.82 -20.27
C PHE A 297 22.15 -11.03 -19.36
N PHE A 298 21.46 -12.07 -19.84
CA PHE A 298 21.11 -13.24 -19.03
C PHE A 298 22.32 -14.12 -18.70
N VAL A 299 23.27 -14.29 -19.63
CA VAL A 299 24.53 -14.99 -19.34
C VAL A 299 25.30 -14.27 -18.24
N PHE A 300 25.41 -12.94 -18.31
CA PHE A 300 26.14 -12.15 -17.31
C PHE A 300 25.40 -12.10 -15.96
N LEU A 301 24.06 -12.07 -15.98
CA LEU A 301 23.21 -12.17 -14.78
C LEU A 301 23.39 -13.52 -14.07
N LEU A 302 23.39 -14.62 -14.83
CA LEU A 302 23.63 -15.96 -14.30
C LEU A 302 25.07 -16.10 -13.78
N LEU A 303 26.05 -15.61 -14.53
CA LEU A 303 27.45 -15.59 -14.12
C LEU A 303 27.64 -14.88 -12.77
N GLY A 304 27.06 -13.69 -12.60
CA GLY A 304 27.10 -12.96 -11.34
C GLY A 304 26.42 -13.73 -10.19
N SER A 305 25.31 -14.40 -10.48
CA SER A 305 24.60 -15.25 -9.50
C SER A 305 25.45 -16.46 -9.06
N PHE A 306 26.12 -17.13 -9.99
CA PHE A 306 27.03 -18.25 -9.68
C PHE A 306 28.27 -17.77 -8.90
N ILE A 307 28.86 -16.65 -9.29
CA ILE A 307 30.01 -16.07 -8.58
C ILE A 307 29.62 -15.65 -7.16
N GLN A 308 28.42 -15.08 -6.97
CA GLN A 308 27.93 -14.73 -5.64
C GLN A 308 27.72 -15.98 -4.76
N ALA A 309 27.07 -17.01 -5.29
CA ALA A 309 26.88 -18.27 -4.61
C ALA A 309 28.23 -18.90 -4.20
N LEU A 310 29.19 -18.93 -5.12
CA LEU A 310 30.52 -19.50 -4.90
C LEU A 310 31.34 -18.67 -3.90
N SER A 311 31.24 -17.35 -3.96
CA SER A 311 31.91 -16.45 -3.01
C SER A 311 31.38 -16.65 -1.59
N ILE A 312 30.05 -16.75 -1.41
CA ILE A 312 29.42 -17.05 -0.11
C ILE A 312 29.79 -18.46 0.36
N TYR A 313 29.84 -19.44 -0.54
CA TYR A 313 30.32 -20.79 -0.24
C TYR A 313 31.74 -20.77 0.35
N PHE A 314 32.69 -20.14 -0.35
CA PHE A 314 34.08 -20.11 0.09
C PHE A 314 34.25 -19.31 1.38
N LEU A 315 33.61 -18.15 1.50
CA LEU A 315 33.65 -17.34 2.72
C LEU A 315 33.11 -18.07 3.93
N SER A 316 32.25 -19.07 3.73
CA SER A 316 31.72 -19.82 4.85
C SER A 316 32.76 -20.70 5.60
N PHE A 317 33.86 -21.06 4.93
CA PHE A 317 34.98 -21.74 5.58
C PHE A 317 35.76 -20.74 6.44
N PHE A 318 35.99 -19.54 5.89
CA PHE A 318 36.70 -18.47 6.56
C PHE A 318 35.95 -17.90 7.75
N TRP A 319 34.63 -17.69 7.66
CA TRP A 319 33.86 -17.14 8.77
C TRP A 319 33.85 -18.08 9.98
N LYS A 320 33.95 -19.41 9.78
CA LYS A 320 33.93 -20.41 10.86
C LYS A 320 35.23 -20.30 11.65
N LYS A 321 36.34 -20.13 10.92
CA LYS A 321 37.66 -19.86 11.49
C LYS A 321 37.67 -18.53 12.25
N LEU A 322 37.18 -17.44 11.65
CA LEU A 322 37.12 -16.11 12.28
C LEU A 322 36.25 -16.07 13.55
N ILE A 323 35.13 -16.80 13.56
CA ILE A 323 34.25 -16.91 14.74
C ILE A 323 34.99 -17.58 15.91
N ASN A 324 35.83 -18.58 15.62
CA ASN A 324 36.53 -19.36 16.65
C ASN A 324 37.84 -18.70 17.13
N TRP A 325 38.38 -17.70 16.41
CA TRP A 325 39.74 -17.21 16.63
C TRP A 325 39.90 -16.18 17.77
N SER A 326 38.93 -15.98 18.67
CA SER A 326 39.07 -14.93 19.70
C SER A 326 38.20 -15.06 20.95
N GLU A 327 38.88 -15.23 22.10
CA GLU A 327 38.42 -14.69 23.39
C GLU A 327 38.67 -13.17 23.44
N PRO A 328 37.77 -12.33 24.02
CA PRO A 328 37.83 -10.89 23.84
C PRO A 328 38.55 -10.14 24.99
N SER A 329 39.38 -9.15 24.64
CA SER A 329 39.33 -7.86 25.34
C SER A 329 38.30 -6.96 24.64
N THR A 330 37.52 -6.23 25.41
CA THR A 330 36.10 -5.96 25.15
C THR A 330 35.78 -4.78 24.23
N HIS A 331 36.75 -4.10 23.58
CA HIS A 331 36.43 -2.83 22.90
C HIS A 331 37.01 -2.56 21.50
N THR A 332 37.84 -3.41 20.88
CA THR A 332 38.79 -2.86 19.87
C THR A 332 39.04 -3.63 18.56
N SER A 333 38.06 -4.18 17.82
CA SER A 333 38.43 -4.57 16.42
C SER A 333 37.41 -4.69 15.28
N TYR A 334 36.08 -4.67 15.49
CA TYR A 334 35.18 -4.85 14.33
C TYR A 334 34.02 -3.85 14.23
N PHE A 335 33.79 -3.09 15.31
CA PHE A 335 32.78 -2.04 15.36
C PHE A 335 33.12 -0.83 14.46
N PRO A 336 34.37 -0.33 14.43
CA PRO A 336 34.75 0.77 13.53
C PRO A 336 34.87 0.35 12.06
N VAL A 337 35.10 -0.94 11.78
CA VAL A 337 35.30 -1.45 10.41
C VAL A 337 33.94 -1.67 9.71
N GLY A 338 32.96 -2.24 10.40
CA GLY A 338 31.58 -2.36 9.87
C GLY A 338 30.90 -1.00 9.73
N ILE A 339 31.12 -0.10 10.69
CA ILE A 339 30.71 1.31 10.59
C ILE A 339 31.51 2.01 9.50
N GLY A 340 32.81 1.72 9.33
CA GLY A 340 33.68 2.32 8.34
C GLY A 340 33.32 1.94 6.90
N VAL A 341 32.89 0.71 6.64
CA VAL A 341 32.39 0.29 5.32
C VAL A 341 31.00 0.83 5.05
N ALA A 342 30.09 0.82 6.04
CA ALA A 342 28.79 1.46 5.91
C ALA A 342 28.92 2.98 5.72
N LEU A 343 29.84 3.62 6.44
CA LEU A 343 30.21 5.02 6.27
C LEU A 343 30.90 5.24 4.94
N LEU A 344 31.76 4.36 4.43
CA LEU A 344 32.39 4.52 3.10
C LEU A 344 31.34 4.44 1.98
N VAL A 345 30.34 3.56 2.09
CA VAL A 345 29.20 3.49 1.17
C VAL A 345 28.36 4.77 1.26
N VAL A 346 28.08 5.24 2.48
CA VAL A 346 27.35 6.49 2.73
C VAL A 346 28.17 7.71 2.31
N ILE A 347 29.49 7.72 2.47
CA ILE A 347 30.45 8.76 2.07
C ILE A 347 30.57 8.80 0.55
N PHE A 348 30.57 7.66 -0.14
CA PHE A 348 30.48 7.62 -1.60
C PHE A 348 29.21 8.28 -2.11
N ILE A 349 28.09 8.08 -1.40
CA ILE A 349 26.77 8.65 -1.74
C ILE A 349 26.67 10.14 -1.33
N VAL A 350 27.22 10.52 -0.18
CA VAL A 350 27.07 11.87 0.44
C VAL A 350 28.14 12.84 -0.04
N LEU A 351 29.39 12.41 -0.29
CA LEU A 351 30.47 13.27 -0.81
C LEU A 351 30.40 13.50 -2.32
N GLY A 352 29.41 12.93 -3.02
CA GLY A 352 29.25 13.15 -4.46
C GLY A 352 30.43 12.64 -5.29
N LEU A 353 31.16 11.63 -4.80
CA LEU A 353 32.11 10.89 -5.62
C LEU A 353 31.28 10.28 -6.76
N LYS A 354 31.53 10.73 -7.99
CA LYS A 354 30.86 10.28 -9.22
C LYS A 354 31.79 9.36 -10.03
N PRO A 355 32.21 8.18 -9.52
CA PRO A 355 33.07 7.30 -10.29
C PRO A 355 32.51 7.04 -11.68
N ALA A 356 33.39 7.12 -12.67
CA ALA A 356 33.03 6.86 -14.06
C ALA A 356 32.49 5.43 -14.28
N PHE A 357 32.75 4.51 -13.35
CA PHE A 357 32.22 3.15 -13.39
C PHE A 357 30.75 3.03 -12.93
N LEU A 358 30.16 4.04 -12.29
CA LEU A 358 28.73 4.04 -11.95
C LEU A 358 27.91 4.65 -13.08
N GLY A 359 26.75 4.03 -13.39
CA GLY A 359 25.84 4.55 -14.41
C GLY A 359 25.39 6.00 -14.13
N ASP A 360 25.16 6.79 -15.19
CA ASP A 360 24.78 8.22 -15.11
C ASP A 360 23.63 8.50 -14.15
N ARG A 361 22.67 7.57 -14.06
CA ARG A 361 21.48 7.71 -13.21
C ARG A 361 21.77 7.57 -11.71
N PHE A 362 22.84 6.87 -11.31
CA PHE A 362 23.29 6.78 -9.91
C PHE A 362 24.12 7.99 -9.51
N ARG A 363 24.83 8.61 -10.46
CA ARG A 363 25.63 9.84 -10.23
C ARG A 363 24.79 11.08 -9.91
N GLN A 364 23.46 10.99 -10.05
CA GLN A 364 22.51 12.09 -9.85
C GLN A 364 21.73 12.00 -8.52
N ILE A 365 22.06 11.07 -7.61
CA ILE A 365 21.35 10.94 -6.32
C ILE A 365 21.72 12.11 -5.39
N THR A 366 20.77 13.01 -5.14
CA THR A 366 20.81 14.09 -4.12
C THR A 366 19.57 14.04 -3.22
N LEU A 367 19.55 14.71 -2.07
CA LEU A 367 18.37 14.78 -1.19
C LEU A 367 17.10 15.24 -1.95
N ASN A 368 17.22 16.24 -2.83
CA ASN A 368 16.13 16.75 -3.68
C ASN A 368 15.65 15.76 -4.74
N THR A 369 16.38 14.66 -4.95
CA THR A 369 15.98 13.59 -5.87
C THR A 369 15.55 12.31 -5.17
N ILE A 370 15.78 12.21 -3.86
CA ILE A 370 15.27 11.11 -3.02
C ILE A 370 13.80 11.34 -2.73
N ILE A 371 13.41 12.59 -2.47
CA ILE A 371 12.03 13.06 -2.38
C ILE A 371 11.84 14.07 -3.49
N SER A 372 10.91 13.82 -4.43
CA SER A 372 10.63 14.80 -5.48
C SER A 372 10.09 16.09 -4.87
N GLN A 373 10.38 17.24 -5.49
CA GLN A 373 9.84 18.53 -5.05
C GLN A 373 8.30 18.50 -4.95
N GLU A 374 7.64 17.72 -5.80
CA GLU A 374 6.17 17.54 -5.78
C GLU A 374 5.67 16.87 -4.51
N ARG A 375 6.39 15.91 -3.93
CA ARG A 375 5.98 15.25 -2.69
C ARG A 375 5.93 16.23 -1.51
N TRP A 376 6.86 17.19 -1.45
CA TRP A 376 6.82 18.23 -0.42
C TRP A 376 5.57 19.11 -0.52
N ILE A 377 5.12 19.39 -1.74
CA ILE A 377 3.86 20.11 -1.96
C ILE A 377 2.67 19.26 -1.50
N PHE A 378 2.64 17.96 -1.85
CA PHE A 378 1.58 17.05 -1.41
C PHE A 378 1.53 16.93 0.12
N TYR A 379 2.68 16.96 0.79
CA TYR A 379 2.74 16.94 2.25
C TYR A 379 2.19 18.24 2.84
N GLY A 380 2.55 19.39 2.28
CA GLY A 380 2.01 20.68 2.69
C GLY A 380 0.48 20.74 2.53
N ASP A 381 -0.03 20.34 1.37
CA ASP A 381 -1.48 20.32 1.10
C ASP A 381 -2.21 19.28 1.96
N GLY A 382 -1.60 18.12 2.19
CA GLY A 382 -2.12 17.09 3.07
C GLY A 382 -2.19 17.53 4.53
N LEU A 383 -1.24 18.34 4.99
CA LEU A 383 -1.28 18.94 6.32
C LEU A 383 -2.41 19.97 6.45
N LYS A 384 -2.66 20.80 5.42
CA LYS A 384 -3.83 21.71 5.41
C LYS A 384 -5.14 20.91 5.50
N LEU A 385 -5.25 19.82 4.74
CA LEU A 385 -6.41 18.94 4.76
C LEU A 385 -6.59 18.25 6.13
N PHE A 386 -5.52 17.77 6.75
CA PHE A 386 -5.54 17.22 8.10
C PHE A 386 -5.99 18.25 9.15
N GLN A 387 -5.48 19.48 9.08
CA GLN A 387 -5.82 20.57 10.01
C GLN A 387 -7.31 20.93 10.01
N ALA A 388 -8.02 20.67 8.90
CA ALA A 388 -9.45 20.88 8.82
C ALA A 388 -10.27 19.85 9.65
N ARG A 389 -9.76 18.63 9.86
CA ARG A 389 -10.42 17.57 10.67
C ARG A 389 -9.42 16.70 11.44
N PRO A 390 -8.70 17.26 12.43
CA PRO A 390 -7.53 16.59 13.01
C PRO A 390 -7.86 15.37 13.89
N ILE A 391 -9.06 15.29 14.46
CA ILE A 391 -9.44 14.21 15.38
C ILE A 391 -10.01 13.01 14.62
N ALA A 392 -11.09 13.23 13.88
CA ALA A 392 -11.86 12.17 13.22
C ALA A 392 -11.40 11.87 11.78
N GLY A 393 -10.62 12.76 11.17
CA GLY A 393 -10.23 12.66 9.76
C GLY A 393 -11.41 12.82 8.79
N TRP A 394 -11.14 12.48 7.53
CA TRP A 394 -12.06 12.58 6.40
C TRP A 394 -12.61 11.22 5.94
N GLY A 395 -12.37 10.15 6.69
CA GLY A 395 -12.67 8.76 6.31
C GLY A 395 -11.63 8.19 5.34
N GLY A 396 -11.63 6.86 5.18
CA GLY A 396 -10.76 6.18 4.21
C GLY A 396 -10.93 6.75 2.80
N GLY A 397 -9.82 7.02 2.10
CA GLY A 397 -9.84 7.73 0.81
C GLY A 397 -10.09 9.24 0.90
N GLY A 398 -10.06 9.83 2.10
CA GLY A 398 -10.27 11.26 2.33
C GLY A 398 -9.33 12.18 1.54
N TRP A 399 -8.08 11.75 1.30
CA TRP A 399 -7.17 12.47 0.39
C TRP A 399 -7.80 12.60 -1.00
N LYS A 400 -8.14 11.47 -1.63
CA LYS A 400 -8.68 11.41 -2.99
C LYS A 400 -9.97 12.24 -3.14
N ALA A 401 -10.81 12.26 -2.10
CA ALA A 401 -12.06 12.99 -2.11
C ALA A 401 -11.90 14.52 -1.98
N CYS A 402 -10.87 15.00 -1.28
CA CYS A 402 -10.80 16.40 -0.85
C CYS A 402 -9.57 17.19 -1.32
N TYR A 403 -8.49 16.55 -1.78
CA TYR A 403 -7.21 17.24 -2.00
C TYR A 403 -7.29 18.40 -3.02
N LEU A 404 -8.18 18.32 -4.01
CA LEU A 404 -8.35 19.35 -5.02
C LEU A 404 -8.75 20.70 -4.42
N ALA A 405 -9.46 20.72 -3.29
CA ALA A 405 -9.84 21.94 -2.59
C ALA A 405 -8.65 22.61 -1.85
N TYR A 406 -7.57 21.86 -1.61
CA TYR A 406 -6.41 22.29 -0.81
C TYR A 406 -5.10 22.36 -1.61
N GLN A 407 -5.12 21.94 -2.87
CA GLN A 407 -3.92 21.84 -3.70
C GLN A 407 -3.27 23.22 -3.89
N SER A 408 -1.93 23.26 -3.92
CA SER A 408 -1.19 24.51 -4.12
C SER A 408 -0.92 24.86 -5.59
N TYR A 409 -1.24 23.96 -6.52
CA TYR A 409 -1.21 24.13 -7.98
C TYR A 409 -2.05 23.00 -8.62
N PRO A 410 -2.42 23.05 -9.91
CA PRO A 410 -3.25 22.01 -10.54
C PRO A 410 -2.47 20.72 -10.80
N TYR A 411 -2.41 19.84 -9.79
CA TYR A 411 -1.89 18.48 -9.94
C TYR A 411 -2.98 17.45 -9.70
N PHE A 412 -2.71 16.23 -10.17
CA PHE A 412 -3.55 15.08 -9.86
C PHE A 412 -2.74 14.03 -9.11
N SER A 413 -3.23 13.63 -7.94
CA SER A 413 -2.63 12.56 -7.16
C SER A 413 -3.69 11.72 -6.44
N GLU A 414 -3.57 10.41 -6.58
CA GLU A 414 -4.44 9.44 -5.90
C GLU A 414 -4.09 9.28 -4.41
N ASN A 415 -2.87 9.65 -3.99
CA ASN A 415 -2.39 9.46 -2.63
C ASN A 415 -1.44 10.59 -2.19
N THR A 416 -1.17 10.68 -0.89
CA THR A 416 -0.24 11.66 -0.31
C THR A 416 1.24 11.37 -0.57
N HIS A 417 1.60 10.16 -1.04
CA HIS A 417 2.99 9.66 -1.03
C HIS A 417 3.65 9.68 0.37
N ASN A 418 2.84 9.52 1.42
CA ASN A 418 3.28 9.30 2.80
C ASN A 418 2.18 8.56 3.56
N TYR A 419 2.45 7.30 3.91
CA TYR A 419 1.49 6.44 4.60
C TYR A 419 0.96 7.04 5.91
N PHE A 420 1.82 7.68 6.71
CA PHE A 420 1.40 8.25 7.99
C PHE A 420 0.52 9.47 7.81
N LEU A 421 0.86 10.33 6.84
CA LEU A 421 0.02 11.48 6.48
C LEU A 421 -1.31 11.02 5.89
N GLN A 422 -1.31 9.94 5.09
CA GLN A 422 -2.54 9.32 4.59
C GLN A 422 -3.44 8.90 5.76
N VAL A 423 -2.91 8.16 6.75
CA VAL A 423 -3.66 7.76 7.95
C VAL A 423 -4.17 8.97 8.73
N MET A 424 -3.36 10.03 8.88
CA MET A 424 -3.78 11.27 9.54
C MET A 424 -4.97 11.92 8.83
N ILE A 425 -4.96 11.99 7.50
CA ILE A 425 -6.08 12.55 6.73
C ILE A 425 -7.32 11.67 6.85
N GLU A 426 -7.16 10.35 6.79
CA GLU A 426 -8.29 9.42 6.76
C GLU A 426 -8.99 9.28 8.12
N VAL A 427 -8.23 9.08 9.20
CA VAL A 427 -8.77 8.74 10.52
C VAL A 427 -8.17 9.58 11.65
N GLY A 428 -7.55 10.70 11.30
CA GLY A 428 -7.08 11.70 12.25
C GLY A 428 -5.92 11.24 13.13
N LEU A 429 -5.69 12.03 14.18
CA LEU A 429 -4.66 11.76 15.19
C LEU A 429 -4.89 10.43 15.91
N ILE A 430 -6.14 9.99 16.08
CA ILE A 430 -6.47 8.72 16.72
C ILE A 430 -5.91 7.57 15.90
N GLY A 431 -6.14 7.55 14.59
CA GLY A 431 -5.61 6.49 13.72
C GLY A 431 -4.08 6.50 13.63
N LEU A 432 -3.46 7.68 13.65
CA LEU A 432 -2.00 7.80 13.73
C LEU A 432 -1.47 7.17 15.03
N LEU A 433 -2.08 7.49 16.17
CA LEU A 433 -1.69 6.94 17.47
C LEU A 433 -1.88 5.42 17.54
N LEU A 434 -2.94 4.88 16.95
CA LEU A 434 -3.13 3.42 16.86
C LEU A 434 -2.07 2.76 15.97
N THR A 435 -1.70 3.39 14.86
CA THR A 435 -0.65 2.91 13.95
C THR A 435 0.72 2.93 14.63
N ILE A 436 1.07 4.03 15.31
CA ILE A 436 2.29 4.14 16.11
C ILE A 436 2.26 3.12 17.27
N GLY A 437 1.11 2.96 17.92
CA GLY A 437 0.90 1.97 18.99
C GLY A 437 1.12 0.54 18.53
N LEU A 438 0.68 0.18 17.31
CA LEU A 438 0.94 -1.12 16.69
C LEU A 438 2.45 -1.33 16.49
N ILE A 439 3.15 -0.35 15.92
CA ILE A 439 4.59 -0.41 15.67
C ILE A 439 5.37 -0.53 16.98
N ILE A 440 5.10 0.35 17.95
CA ILE A 440 5.72 0.32 19.28
C ILE A 440 5.41 -1.00 19.99
N GLY A 441 4.17 -1.47 19.94
CA GLY A 441 3.72 -2.74 20.52
C GLY A 441 4.49 -3.93 19.94
N LEU A 442 4.73 -3.92 18.63
CA LEU A 442 5.54 -4.94 17.96
C LEU A 442 6.98 -4.92 18.46
N PHE A 443 7.67 -3.77 18.42
CA PHE A 443 9.07 -3.70 18.87
C PHE A 443 9.22 -3.96 20.37
N TYR A 444 8.22 -3.60 21.19
CA TYR A 444 8.16 -3.97 22.59
C TYR A 444 8.07 -5.49 22.80
N GLN A 445 7.24 -6.19 22.02
CA GLN A 445 7.18 -7.66 22.04
C GLN A 445 8.52 -8.29 21.67
N ILE A 446 9.18 -7.79 20.61
CA ILE A 446 10.52 -8.25 20.20
C ILE A 446 11.53 -8.10 21.35
N PHE A 447 11.55 -6.92 21.99
CA PHE A 447 12.44 -6.64 23.11
C PHE A 447 12.21 -7.58 24.31
N ARG A 448 10.95 -7.76 24.71
CA ARG A 448 10.57 -8.68 25.80
C ARG A 448 10.95 -10.12 25.46
N PHE A 449 10.69 -10.53 24.22
CA PHE A 449 11.00 -11.86 23.74
C PHE A 449 12.50 -12.17 23.81
N LYS A 450 13.33 -11.23 23.34
CA LYS A 450 14.80 -11.31 23.43
C LYS A 450 15.31 -11.43 24.87
N LYS A 451 14.67 -10.75 25.83
CA LYS A 451 15.05 -10.83 27.25
C LYS A 451 14.68 -12.17 27.90
N ALA A 452 13.55 -12.76 27.50
CA ALA A 452 13.00 -13.93 28.18
C ALA A 452 13.44 -15.27 27.57
N LYS A 453 13.74 -15.32 26.27
CA LYS A 453 14.14 -16.57 25.59
C LYS A 453 15.67 -16.73 25.54
N LYS A 454 16.09 -17.99 25.48
CA LYS A 454 17.50 -18.39 25.30
C LYS A 454 17.78 -19.08 23.96
N ASP A 455 16.76 -19.35 23.15
CA ASP A 455 16.95 -19.96 21.83
C ASP A 455 17.43 -18.90 20.82
N ASP A 456 18.64 -19.09 20.33
CA ASP A 456 19.30 -18.17 19.40
C ASP A 456 18.59 -18.08 18.05
N TRP A 457 17.95 -19.17 17.58
CA TRP A 457 17.24 -19.17 16.31
C TRP A 457 16.00 -18.27 16.36
N ASP A 458 15.16 -18.44 17.39
CA ASP A 458 13.91 -17.67 17.52
C ASP A 458 14.19 -16.18 17.71
N ILE A 459 15.23 -15.82 18.47
CA ILE A 459 15.62 -14.43 18.69
C ILE A 459 16.09 -13.80 17.37
N LEU A 460 16.98 -14.49 16.64
CA LEU A 460 17.49 -13.99 15.37
C LEU A 460 16.38 -13.84 14.33
N PHE A 461 15.47 -14.82 14.27
CA PHE A 461 14.31 -14.81 13.39
C PHE A 461 13.41 -13.59 13.65
N VAL A 462 13.03 -13.35 14.91
CA VAL A 462 12.16 -12.23 15.29
C VAL A 462 12.86 -10.87 15.04
N LEU A 463 14.17 -10.76 15.30
CA LEU A 463 14.93 -9.53 15.02
C LEU A 463 15.01 -9.24 13.52
N GLY A 464 15.34 -10.23 12.70
CA GLY A 464 15.45 -10.05 11.25
C GLY A 464 14.11 -9.67 10.60
N LEU A 465 13.01 -10.31 11.01
CA LEU A 465 11.67 -9.90 10.56
C LEU A 465 11.29 -8.51 11.07
N GLY A 466 11.65 -8.17 12.30
CA GLY A 466 11.46 -6.82 12.85
C GLY A 466 12.15 -5.75 12.01
N VAL A 467 13.35 -6.03 11.49
CA VAL A 467 14.04 -5.11 10.57
C VAL A 467 13.37 -5.03 9.21
N ALA A 468 12.87 -6.15 8.65
CA ALA A 468 12.11 -6.10 7.40
C ALA A 468 10.81 -5.28 7.54
N ILE A 469 10.15 -5.36 8.70
CA ILE A 469 8.97 -4.55 9.01
C ILE A 469 9.35 -3.08 9.22
N PHE A 470 10.45 -2.80 9.93
CA PHE A 470 11.00 -1.45 10.06
C PHE A 470 11.25 -0.82 8.70
N LEU A 471 11.91 -1.54 7.78
CA LEU A 471 12.17 -1.10 6.42
C LEU A 471 10.88 -0.68 5.71
N GLY A 472 9.82 -1.51 5.78
CA GLY A 472 8.56 -1.21 5.12
C GLY A 472 7.84 0.03 5.70
N PHE A 473 7.75 0.15 7.03
CA PHE A 473 7.16 1.35 7.63
C PHE A 473 8.02 2.60 7.40
N PHE A 474 9.34 2.48 7.43
CA PHE A 474 10.23 3.62 7.24
C PHE A 474 10.22 4.11 5.78
N HIS A 475 10.10 3.22 4.78
CA HIS A 475 9.86 3.63 3.40
C HIS A 475 8.44 4.23 3.22
N GLY A 476 7.46 3.75 3.98
CA GLY A 476 6.13 4.36 4.06
C GLY A 476 6.10 5.84 4.48
N LEU A 477 7.18 6.39 5.06
CA LEU A 477 7.29 7.85 5.31
C LEU A 477 7.41 8.66 4.02
N ILE A 478 7.91 8.05 2.95
CA ILE A 478 8.22 8.73 1.68
C ILE A 478 7.42 8.19 0.50
N ASP A 479 6.65 7.11 0.68
CA ASP A 479 5.83 6.54 -0.39
C ASP A 479 4.58 5.77 0.07
N VAL A 480 3.78 5.29 -0.90
CA VAL A 480 2.45 4.68 -0.71
C VAL A 480 2.47 3.15 -0.73
N ASP A 481 3.48 2.52 -0.15
CA ASP A 481 3.63 1.06 -0.21
C ASP A 481 2.39 0.29 0.27
N PHE A 482 1.76 0.78 1.34
CA PHE A 482 0.57 0.15 1.94
C PHE A 482 -0.71 0.33 1.11
N ALA A 483 -0.71 1.14 0.04
CA ALA A 483 -1.80 1.19 -0.92
C ALA A 483 -1.85 -0.08 -1.80
N LEU A 484 -0.73 -0.78 -1.96
CA LEU A 484 -0.65 -2.08 -2.63
C LEU A 484 -0.90 -3.20 -1.62
N GLY A 485 -2.01 -3.91 -1.77
CA GLY A 485 -2.40 -5.00 -0.88
C GLY A 485 -1.40 -6.15 -0.80
N SER A 486 -0.62 -6.39 -1.86
CA SER A 486 0.46 -7.39 -1.83
C SER A 486 1.59 -7.03 -0.85
N PHE A 487 1.96 -5.75 -0.78
CA PHE A 487 2.93 -5.25 0.18
C PHE A 487 2.38 -5.37 1.61
N TYR A 488 1.10 -5.02 1.80
CA TYR A 488 0.39 -5.17 3.06
C TYR A 488 0.38 -6.65 3.53
N PHE A 489 0.04 -7.60 2.66
CA PHE A 489 0.10 -9.03 2.96
C PHE A 489 1.50 -9.49 3.39
N GLY A 490 2.55 -9.06 2.68
CA GLY A 490 3.94 -9.38 3.03
C GLY A 490 4.33 -8.92 4.44
N ILE A 491 4.04 -7.65 4.78
CA ILE A 491 4.27 -7.09 6.12
C ILE A 491 3.47 -7.87 7.17
N LEU A 492 2.21 -8.19 6.89
CA LEU A 492 1.37 -8.92 7.83
C LEU A 492 1.85 -10.34 8.11
N VAL A 493 2.41 -11.03 7.13
CA VAL A 493 3.02 -12.34 7.37
C VAL A 493 4.16 -12.21 8.38
N PHE A 494 5.02 -11.19 8.24
CA PHE A 494 6.12 -10.96 9.18
C PHE A 494 5.63 -10.60 10.57
N ILE A 495 4.65 -9.69 10.68
CA ILE A 495 4.02 -9.32 11.97
C ILE A 495 3.36 -10.54 12.62
N ALA A 496 2.64 -11.37 11.85
CA ALA A 496 1.97 -12.57 12.33
C ALA A 496 2.96 -13.60 12.88
N PHE A 497 4.10 -13.79 12.23
CA PHE A 497 5.14 -14.70 12.73
C PHE A 497 5.76 -14.23 14.04
N ILE A 498 6.04 -12.92 14.17
CA ILE A 498 6.52 -12.34 15.43
C ILE A 498 5.45 -12.50 16.51
N ASN A 499 4.20 -12.13 16.21
CA ASN A 499 3.09 -12.23 17.15
C ASN A 499 2.88 -13.69 17.61
N GLN A 500 2.99 -14.67 16.71
CA GLN A 500 2.86 -16.09 17.01
C GLN A 500 3.96 -16.61 17.94
N LEU A 501 5.22 -16.25 17.71
CA LEU A 501 6.35 -16.66 18.57
C LEU A 501 6.29 -16.00 19.95
N THR A 502 5.83 -14.74 20.01
CA THR A 502 5.73 -13.96 21.24
C THR A 502 4.46 -14.24 22.04
N ARG A 503 3.43 -14.88 21.44
CA ARG A 503 2.13 -15.21 22.04
C ARG A 503 2.17 -16.03 23.34
N SER A 504 3.24 -16.80 23.55
CA SER A 504 3.43 -17.61 24.77
C SER A 504 3.84 -16.78 25.99
N GLN A 505 4.23 -15.52 25.81
CA GLN A 505 4.64 -14.65 26.91
C GLN A 505 3.44 -13.87 27.42
N GLU A 506 3.09 -14.04 28.70
CA GLU A 506 2.09 -13.19 29.35
C GLU A 506 2.58 -11.73 29.36
N ILE A 507 1.77 -10.82 28.81
CA ILE A 507 2.07 -9.39 28.83
C ILE A 507 1.35 -8.79 30.03
N THR A 508 2.14 -8.32 31.00
CA THR A 508 1.65 -7.58 32.17
C THR A 508 2.04 -6.10 32.05
N ILE A 509 1.06 -5.20 32.19
CA ILE A 509 1.28 -3.75 32.27
C ILE A 509 1.02 -3.35 33.72
N LYS A 510 2.00 -2.76 34.41
CA LYS A 510 1.91 -2.40 35.84
C LYS A 510 1.42 -3.57 36.72
N ASN A 511 1.97 -4.77 36.51
CA ASN A 511 1.57 -6.03 37.17
C ASN A 511 0.13 -6.50 36.93
N ARG A 512 -0.64 -5.85 36.05
CA ARG A 512 -1.96 -6.31 35.61
C ARG A 512 -1.85 -7.01 34.26
N ARG A 513 -2.45 -8.21 34.15
CA ARG A 513 -2.55 -8.93 32.88
C ARG A 513 -3.44 -8.13 31.93
N LEU A 514 -3.04 -8.02 30.66
CA LEU A 514 -3.94 -7.53 29.61
C LEU A 514 -5.18 -8.42 29.55
N PHE A 515 -6.33 -7.79 29.31
CA PHE A 515 -7.58 -8.50 29.10
C PHE A 515 -7.43 -9.47 27.91
N GLU A 516 -7.98 -10.68 28.05
CA GLU A 516 -8.02 -11.67 26.97
C GLU A 516 -9.43 -11.69 26.40
N MET A 517 -9.60 -11.16 25.19
CA MET A 517 -10.87 -11.22 24.49
C MET A 517 -11.02 -12.60 23.84
N LYS A 518 -12.03 -13.35 24.24
CA LYS A 518 -12.39 -14.65 23.67
C LYS A 518 -13.55 -14.47 22.71
N ILE A 519 -13.31 -14.70 21.43
CA ILE A 519 -14.34 -14.71 20.39
C ILE A 519 -14.81 -16.16 20.21
N PRO A 520 -16.09 -16.47 20.49
CA PRO A 520 -16.64 -17.79 20.20
C PRO A 520 -16.52 -18.10 18.70
N SER A 521 -16.09 -19.32 18.37
CA SER A 521 -15.80 -19.69 16.98
C SER A 521 -17.04 -19.64 16.09
N TRP A 522 -18.24 -19.86 16.63
CA TRP A 522 -19.50 -19.69 15.89
C TRP A 522 -19.79 -18.21 15.55
N VAL A 523 -19.47 -17.28 16.45
CA VAL A 523 -19.58 -15.83 16.18
C VAL A 523 -18.64 -15.45 15.04
N LEU A 524 -17.39 -15.91 15.09
CA LEU A 524 -16.46 -15.64 14.00
C LEU A 524 -16.91 -16.30 12.69
N LEU A 525 -17.49 -17.51 12.74
CA LEU A 525 -18.04 -18.16 11.55
C LEU A 525 -19.14 -17.30 10.91
N SER A 526 -20.08 -16.78 11.70
CA SER A 526 -21.13 -15.88 11.23
C SER A 526 -20.57 -14.61 10.59
N ILE A 527 -19.57 -13.99 11.23
CA ILE A 527 -18.90 -12.79 10.69
C ILE A 527 -18.23 -13.11 9.35
N VAL A 528 -17.45 -14.20 9.26
CA VAL A 528 -16.72 -14.52 8.04
C VAL A 528 -17.65 -14.98 6.91
N LEU A 529 -18.75 -15.68 7.21
CA LEU A 529 -19.80 -16.01 6.23
C LEU A 529 -20.44 -14.74 5.67
N PHE A 530 -20.76 -13.76 6.53
CA PHE A 530 -21.27 -12.46 6.08
C PHE A 530 -20.26 -11.74 5.18
N LEU A 531 -18.98 -11.69 5.58
CA LEU A 531 -17.91 -11.07 4.78
C LEU A 531 -17.71 -11.77 3.43
N MET A 532 -17.82 -13.11 3.39
CA MET A 532 -17.74 -13.89 2.15
C MET A 532 -18.88 -13.54 1.20
N ILE A 533 -20.13 -13.52 1.68
CA ILE A 533 -21.30 -13.12 0.87
C ILE A 533 -21.10 -11.69 0.35
N PHE A 534 -20.65 -10.80 1.23
CA PHE A 534 -20.42 -9.40 0.88
C PHE A 534 -19.31 -9.24 -0.18
N SER A 535 -18.22 -10.02 -0.11
CA SER A 535 -17.19 -10.06 -1.17
C SER A 535 -17.77 -10.44 -2.53
N ILE A 536 -18.74 -11.36 -2.59
CA ILE A 536 -19.38 -11.76 -3.86
C ILE A 536 -20.15 -10.57 -4.45
N PHE A 537 -20.89 -9.81 -3.63
CA PHE A 537 -21.55 -8.58 -4.08
C PHE A 537 -20.54 -7.55 -4.57
N LEU A 538 -19.44 -7.31 -3.85
CA LEU A 538 -18.40 -6.38 -4.28
C LEU A 538 -17.76 -6.78 -5.62
N ILE A 539 -17.45 -8.07 -5.82
CA ILE A 539 -16.92 -8.59 -7.09
C ILE A 539 -17.94 -8.40 -8.21
N SER A 540 -19.22 -8.71 -7.96
CA SER A 540 -20.31 -8.51 -8.92
C SER A 540 -20.45 -7.04 -9.31
N GLY A 541 -20.41 -6.14 -8.32
CA GLY A 541 -20.54 -4.69 -8.51
C GLY A 541 -19.40 -4.11 -9.34
N GLU A 542 -18.15 -4.40 -8.99
CA GLU A 542 -16.98 -3.91 -9.74
C GLU A 542 -16.92 -4.45 -11.17
N ARG A 543 -17.30 -5.72 -11.38
CA ARG A 543 -17.44 -6.30 -12.72
C ARG A 543 -18.54 -5.60 -13.53
N ALA A 544 -19.66 -5.31 -12.90
CA ALA A 544 -20.76 -4.61 -13.54
C ALA A 544 -20.35 -3.19 -13.93
N LYS A 545 -19.65 -2.45 -13.05
CA LYS A 545 -19.10 -1.12 -13.33
C LYS A 545 -18.20 -1.12 -14.57
N ILE A 546 -17.21 -2.00 -14.62
CA ILE A 546 -16.28 -2.09 -15.76
C ILE A 546 -17.01 -2.41 -17.07
N ARG A 547 -18.04 -3.27 -17.03
CA ARG A 547 -18.87 -3.55 -18.22
C ARG A 547 -19.71 -2.34 -18.61
N GLY A 548 -20.27 -1.62 -17.64
CA GLY A 548 -20.99 -0.37 -17.88
C GLY A 548 -20.11 0.65 -18.60
N ASP A 549 -18.89 0.88 -18.09
CA ASP A 549 -17.90 1.76 -18.70
C ASP A 549 -17.54 1.32 -20.14
N PHE A 550 -17.40 0.00 -20.36
CA PHE A 550 -17.14 -0.55 -21.69
C PHE A 550 -18.28 -0.26 -22.68
N TYR A 551 -19.54 -0.55 -22.33
CA TYR A 551 -20.67 -0.29 -23.24
C TYR A 551 -20.88 1.21 -23.48
N ALA A 552 -20.66 2.05 -22.47
CA ALA A 552 -20.67 3.49 -22.64
C ALA A 552 -19.60 3.96 -23.63
N SER A 553 -18.38 3.38 -23.57
CA SER A 553 -17.31 3.71 -24.54
C SER A 553 -17.62 3.29 -25.97
N GLN A 554 -18.57 2.38 -26.17
CA GLN A 554 -19.08 1.97 -27.49
C GLN A 554 -20.30 2.78 -27.93
N GLY A 555 -20.78 3.72 -27.09
CA GLY A 555 -22.01 4.48 -27.33
C GLY A 555 -23.31 3.73 -27.01
N ASP A 556 -23.26 2.51 -26.45
CA ASP A 556 -24.45 1.76 -26.05
C ASP A 556 -24.89 2.15 -24.62
N ILE A 557 -25.59 3.28 -24.55
CA ILE A 557 -26.07 3.86 -23.28
C ILE A 557 -27.08 2.95 -22.58
N ASN A 558 -27.90 2.20 -23.32
CA ASN A 558 -28.91 1.32 -22.70
C ASN A 558 -28.25 0.16 -21.95
N GLN A 559 -27.26 -0.50 -22.57
CA GLN A 559 -26.48 -1.53 -21.88
C GLN A 559 -25.65 -0.94 -20.74
N ALA A 560 -25.07 0.24 -20.94
CA ALA A 560 -24.33 0.93 -19.88
C ALA A 560 -25.21 1.15 -18.63
N ILE A 561 -26.44 1.64 -18.81
CA ILE A 561 -27.42 1.80 -17.72
C ILE A 561 -27.72 0.47 -17.04
N GLN A 562 -28.00 -0.60 -17.79
CA GLN A 562 -28.31 -1.91 -17.19
C GLN A 562 -27.19 -2.42 -16.27
N TYR A 563 -25.95 -2.33 -16.75
CA TYR A 563 -24.79 -2.73 -15.96
C TYR A 563 -24.51 -1.79 -14.80
N GLN A 564 -24.72 -0.49 -14.97
CA GLN A 564 -24.54 0.46 -13.87
C GLN A 564 -25.62 0.30 -12.79
N GLN A 565 -26.85 -0.04 -13.18
CA GLN A 565 -27.93 -0.40 -12.25
C GLN A 565 -27.53 -1.64 -11.43
N LYS A 566 -26.97 -2.66 -12.10
CA LYS A 566 -26.43 -3.84 -11.41
C LYS A 566 -25.28 -3.49 -10.46
N ALA A 567 -24.43 -2.53 -10.84
CA ALA A 567 -23.35 -2.05 -9.99
C ALA A 567 -23.88 -1.39 -8.70
N VAL A 568 -24.82 -0.45 -8.80
CA VAL A 568 -25.41 0.20 -7.61
C VAL A 568 -26.28 -0.75 -6.78
N ASN A 569 -26.94 -1.74 -7.40
CA ASN A 569 -27.67 -2.76 -6.64
C ASN A 569 -26.73 -3.65 -5.82
N SER A 570 -25.49 -3.84 -6.29
CA SER A 570 -24.48 -4.64 -5.58
C SER A 570 -23.68 -3.81 -4.57
N ILE A 571 -23.43 -2.53 -4.88
CA ILE A 571 -22.67 -1.58 -4.05
C ILE A 571 -23.46 -0.25 -3.96
N PRO A 572 -24.47 -0.16 -3.08
CA PRO A 572 -25.42 0.97 -3.05
C PRO A 572 -24.81 2.32 -2.72
N PHE A 573 -23.60 2.37 -2.16
CA PHE A 573 -22.89 3.59 -1.76
C PHE A 573 -21.78 3.99 -2.76
N ASN A 574 -21.74 3.38 -3.96
CA ASN A 574 -20.78 3.75 -5.00
C ASN A 574 -21.22 5.07 -5.68
N SER A 575 -20.64 6.19 -5.24
CA SER A 575 -20.92 7.54 -5.73
C SER A 575 -20.72 7.68 -7.24
N GLN A 576 -19.61 7.13 -7.78
CA GLN A 576 -19.29 7.18 -9.20
C GLN A 576 -20.34 6.48 -10.06
N SER A 577 -20.89 5.35 -9.59
CA SER A 577 -21.91 4.61 -10.34
C SER A 577 -23.25 5.33 -10.38
N HIS A 578 -23.61 5.97 -9.28
CA HIS A 578 -24.77 6.86 -9.25
C HIS A 578 -24.59 8.06 -10.16
N TYR A 579 -23.40 8.68 -10.19
CA TYR A 579 -23.09 9.75 -11.13
C TYR A 579 -23.24 9.33 -12.59
N LEU A 580 -22.68 8.19 -12.98
CA LEU A 580 -22.79 7.69 -14.35
C LEU A 580 -24.24 7.40 -14.74
N LEU A 581 -25.04 6.78 -13.85
CA LEU A 581 -26.47 6.61 -14.08
C LEU A 581 -27.18 7.95 -14.26
N SER A 582 -26.85 8.95 -13.45
CA SER A 582 -27.41 10.30 -13.59
C SER A 582 -27.12 10.89 -14.96
N ALA A 583 -25.87 10.83 -15.40
CA ALA A 583 -25.43 11.32 -16.71
C ALA A 583 -26.13 10.59 -17.87
N TYR A 584 -26.18 9.25 -17.84
CA TYR A 584 -26.81 8.45 -18.89
C TYR A 584 -28.32 8.66 -18.97
N TYR A 585 -29.02 8.76 -17.84
CA TYR A 585 -30.46 9.08 -17.85
C TYR A 585 -30.74 10.49 -18.36
N ARG A 586 -29.87 11.48 -18.06
CA ARG A 586 -29.96 12.83 -18.61
C ARG A 586 -29.76 12.82 -20.13
N GLU A 587 -28.78 12.07 -20.62
CA GLU A 587 -28.55 11.89 -22.06
C GLU A 587 -29.76 11.28 -22.78
N LEU A 588 -30.35 10.22 -22.22
CA LEU A 588 -31.59 9.64 -22.76
C LEU A 588 -32.78 10.59 -22.65
N PHE A 589 -32.87 11.41 -21.61
CA PHE A 589 -33.89 12.44 -21.51
C PHE A 589 -33.74 13.48 -22.63
N ASN A 590 -32.50 13.89 -22.94
CA ASN A 590 -32.24 14.87 -23.99
C ASN A 590 -32.68 14.41 -25.38
N THR A 591 -32.68 13.10 -25.62
CA THR A 591 -33.13 12.50 -26.90
C THR A 591 -34.62 12.12 -26.88
N GLN A 592 -35.10 11.46 -25.82
CA GLN A 592 -36.46 10.90 -25.77
C GLN A 592 -37.51 11.83 -25.14
N LYS A 593 -37.08 12.85 -24.38
CA LYS A 593 -37.93 13.83 -23.67
C LYS A 593 -38.97 13.21 -22.71
N LYS A 594 -38.75 12.00 -22.21
CA LYS A 594 -39.63 11.33 -21.22
C LYS A 594 -39.34 11.81 -19.79
N ALA A 595 -40.35 12.32 -19.09
CA ALA A 595 -40.21 12.86 -17.73
C ALA A 595 -39.61 11.85 -16.72
N GLU A 596 -39.91 10.56 -16.86
CA GLU A 596 -39.38 9.51 -15.97
C GLU A 596 -37.83 9.44 -15.99
N LEU A 597 -37.21 9.66 -17.15
CA LEU A 597 -35.74 9.63 -17.29
C LEU A 597 -35.09 10.76 -16.50
N ARG A 598 -35.70 11.95 -16.53
CA ARG A 598 -35.27 13.09 -15.73
C ARG A 598 -35.34 12.79 -14.23
N ILE A 599 -36.45 12.22 -13.75
CA ILE A 599 -36.63 11.84 -12.34
C ILE A 599 -35.54 10.84 -11.91
N LYS A 600 -35.24 9.84 -12.74
CA LYS A 600 -34.16 8.87 -12.46
C LYS A 600 -32.79 9.54 -12.44
N SER A 601 -32.54 10.49 -13.34
CA SER A 601 -31.29 11.25 -13.37
C SER A 601 -31.09 12.07 -12.09
N GLU A 602 -32.12 12.81 -11.66
CA GLU A 602 -32.09 13.62 -10.43
C GLU A 602 -31.94 12.73 -9.18
N TYR A 603 -32.67 11.61 -9.11
CA TYR A 603 -32.54 10.65 -8.01
C TYR A 603 -31.10 10.14 -7.85
N HIS A 604 -30.46 9.74 -8.95
CA HIS A 604 -29.10 9.23 -8.92
C HIS A 604 -28.06 10.34 -8.67
N SER A 605 -28.31 11.57 -9.13
CA SER A 605 -27.47 12.73 -8.79
C SER A 605 -27.45 13.00 -7.28
N GLU A 606 -28.63 13.04 -6.65
CA GLU A 606 -28.73 13.24 -5.20
C GLU A 606 -28.10 12.09 -4.41
N LYS A 607 -28.25 10.84 -4.87
CA LYS A 607 -27.55 9.70 -4.26
C LYS A 607 -26.03 9.84 -4.36
N ALA A 608 -25.51 10.22 -5.52
CA ALA A 608 -24.08 10.40 -5.71
C ALA A 608 -23.50 11.44 -4.74
N ILE A 609 -24.17 12.58 -4.58
CA ILE A 609 -23.76 13.66 -3.67
C ILE A 609 -23.88 13.25 -2.21
N ASN A 610 -24.96 12.55 -1.83
CA ASN A 610 -25.11 12.06 -0.45
C ASN A 610 -23.97 11.13 -0.03
N TYR A 611 -23.44 10.32 -0.95
CA TYR A 611 -22.31 9.43 -0.66
C TYR A 611 -20.94 10.10 -0.80
N SER A 612 -20.82 11.18 -1.58
CA SER A 612 -19.55 11.86 -1.86
C SER A 612 -19.75 13.38 -1.99
N PRO A 613 -20.06 14.09 -0.89
CA PRO A 613 -20.45 15.50 -0.95
C PRO A 613 -19.32 16.45 -1.37
N TYR A 614 -18.06 16.01 -1.26
CA TYR A 614 -16.87 16.82 -1.57
C TYR A 614 -16.34 16.64 -3.00
N ASN A 615 -17.01 15.85 -3.83
CA ASN A 615 -16.60 15.65 -5.21
C ASN A 615 -17.20 16.73 -6.12
N TYR A 616 -16.34 17.60 -6.68
CA TYR A 616 -16.76 18.74 -7.50
C TYR A 616 -17.60 18.32 -8.73
N ARG A 617 -17.27 17.18 -9.38
CA ARG A 617 -18.00 16.71 -10.56
C ARG A 617 -19.45 16.33 -10.24
N LEU A 618 -19.69 15.85 -9.03
CA LEU A 618 -21.04 15.50 -8.57
C LEU A 618 -21.85 16.77 -8.33
N GLN A 619 -21.25 17.77 -7.68
CA GLN A 619 -21.89 19.07 -7.46
C GLN A 619 -22.19 19.78 -8.78
N GLU A 620 -21.24 19.76 -9.72
CA GLU A 620 -21.41 20.29 -11.07
C GLU A 620 -22.57 19.59 -11.81
N ASN A 621 -22.67 18.27 -11.77
CA ASN A 621 -23.80 17.56 -12.38
C ASN A 621 -25.15 17.93 -11.77
N LYS A 622 -25.22 18.11 -10.44
CA LYS A 622 -26.43 18.62 -9.78
C LYS A 622 -26.76 20.05 -10.20
N ALA A 623 -25.75 20.91 -10.30
CA ALA A 623 -25.91 22.28 -10.76
C ALA A 623 -26.54 22.32 -12.16
N VAL A 624 -25.99 21.53 -13.09
CA VAL A 624 -26.52 21.41 -14.46
C VAL A 624 -27.98 20.94 -14.47
N LEU A 625 -28.32 19.89 -13.72
CA LEU A 625 -29.70 19.37 -13.66
C LEU A 625 -30.71 20.40 -13.11
N LYS A 626 -30.29 21.23 -12.15
CA LYS A 626 -31.11 22.33 -11.62
C LYS A 626 -31.33 23.43 -12.66
N VAL A 627 -30.27 23.85 -13.34
CA VAL A 627 -30.34 24.84 -14.43
C VAL A 627 -31.29 24.36 -15.53
N GLU A 628 -31.17 23.11 -15.95
CA GLU A 628 -32.08 22.49 -16.95
C GLU A 628 -33.53 22.37 -16.46
N ARG A 629 -33.80 22.60 -15.17
CA ARG A 629 -35.15 22.69 -14.60
C ARG A 629 -35.71 24.12 -14.59
N GLY A 630 -34.88 25.11 -14.88
CA GLY A 630 -35.20 26.53 -14.66
C GLY A 630 -34.87 27.03 -13.26
N ASP A 631 -34.23 26.22 -12.41
CA ASP A 631 -33.78 26.64 -11.07
C ASP A 631 -32.36 27.23 -11.16
N PHE A 632 -32.26 28.37 -11.85
CA PHE A 632 -30.98 28.96 -12.26
C PHE A 632 -30.11 29.40 -11.08
N GLU A 633 -30.67 30.13 -10.11
CA GLU A 633 -29.90 30.61 -8.95
C GLU A 633 -29.33 29.45 -8.13
N SER A 634 -30.18 28.48 -7.79
CA SER A 634 -29.74 27.34 -7.00
C SER A 634 -28.74 26.48 -7.76
N GLY A 635 -28.86 26.40 -9.09
CA GLY A 635 -27.90 25.74 -9.95
C GLY A 635 -26.55 26.45 -9.96
N LEU A 636 -26.50 27.76 -10.18
CA LEU A 636 -25.27 28.55 -10.12
C LEU A 636 -24.60 28.48 -8.75
N ASN A 637 -25.37 28.48 -7.65
CA ASN A 637 -24.81 28.29 -6.31
C ASN A 637 -24.16 26.91 -6.13
N ASP A 638 -24.69 25.85 -6.76
CA ASP A 638 -24.07 24.53 -6.72
C ASP A 638 -22.82 24.43 -7.62
N PHE A 639 -22.75 25.18 -8.71
CA PHE A 639 -21.50 25.37 -9.46
C PHE A 639 -20.45 26.12 -8.64
N GLU A 640 -20.81 27.17 -7.92
CA GLU A 640 -19.89 27.89 -7.03
C GLU A 640 -19.32 26.96 -5.95
N LYS A 641 -20.13 26.03 -5.43
CA LYS A 641 -19.64 24.94 -4.57
C LYS A 641 -18.68 24.02 -5.29
N ALA A 642 -18.97 23.63 -6.54
CA ALA A 642 -18.06 22.80 -7.33
C ALA A 642 -16.70 23.50 -7.54
N ILE A 643 -16.72 24.81 -7.85
CA ILE A 643 -15.54 25.66 -7.95
C ILE A 643 -14.77 25.68 -6.63
N TYR A 644 -15.45 25.88 -5.50
CA TYR A 644 -14.82 25.86 -4.17
C TYR A 644 -14.15 24.51 -3.85
N LEU A 645 -14.74 23.39 -4.27
CA LEU A 645 -14.21 22.05 -4.06
C LEU A 645 -13.01 21.72 -4.97
N ALA A 646 -12.82 22.46 -6.07
CA ALA A 646 -11.73 22.24 -7.00
C ALA A 646 -11.32 23.55 -7.72
N PRO A 647 -10.74 24.53 -7.00
CA PRO A 647 -10.57 25.91 -7.47
C PRO A 647 -9.64 26.09 -8.68
N PHE A 648 -8.79 25.11 -8.99
CA PHE A 648 -7.91 25.16 -10.17
C PHE A 648 -8.46 24.40 -11.39
N ILE A 649 -9.66 23.82 -11.32
CA ILE A 649 -10.26 23.12 -12.47
C ILE A 649 -10.96 24.11 -13.39
N SER A 650 -10.25 24.55 -14.45
CA SER A 650 -10.75 25.52 -15.44
C SER A 650 -12.11 25.13 -16.03
N THR A 651 -12.30 23.84 -16.33
CA THR A 651 -13.51 23.34 -17.00
C THR A 651 -14.79 23.66 -16.22
N THR A 652 -14.73 23.66 -14.88
CA THR A 652 -15.90 23.98 -14.05
C THR A 652 -16.25 25.46 -14.12
N TYR A 653 -15.27 26.35 -14.26
CA TYR A 653 -15.54 27.77 -14.50
C TYR A 653 -16.08 28.02 -15.91
N GLU A 654 -15.54 27.31 -16.92
CA GLU A 654 -16.03 27.38 -18.30
C GLU A 654 -17.53 27.02 -18.35
N HIS A 655 -17.92 25.91 -17.70
CA HIS A 655 -19.33 25.52 -17.61
C HIS A 655 -20.19 26.53 -16.84
N TYR A 656 -19.67 27.15 -15.78
CA TYR A 656 -20.37 28.21 -15.04
C TYR A 656 -20.63 29.45 -15.93
N LEU A 657 -19.61 29.93 -16.62
CA LEU A 657 -19.72 31.08 -17.51
C LEU A 657 -20.70 30.81 -18.67
N GLN A 658 -20.59 29.63 -19.28
CA GLN A 658 -21.48 29.22 -20.36
C GLN A 658 -22.92 29.04 -19.89
N THR A 659 -23.12 28.61 -18.65
CA THR A 659 -24.43 28.61 -17.99
C THR A 659 -24.96 30.03 -17.81
N CYS A 660 -24.14 30.98 -17.34
CA CYS A 660 -24.55 32.38 -17.18
C CYS A 660 -24.98 33.00 -18.51
N LEU A 661 -24.24 32.75 -19.60
CA LEU A 661 -24.64 33.16 -20.96
C LEU A 661 -25.99 32.58 -21.36
N SER A 662 -26.15 31.27 -21.20
CA SER A 662 -27.37 30.55 -21.60
C SER A 662 -28.61 31.05 -20.82
N VAL A 663 -28.44 31.34 -19.53
CA VAL A 663 -29.51 31.88 -18.68
C VAL A 663 -29.81 33.34 -19.04
N ALA A 664 -28.80 34.15 -19.36
CA ALA A 664 -29.01 35.50 -19.85
C ALA A 664 -29.80 35.51 -21.17
N ASP A 665 -29.42 34.66 -22.13
CA ASP A 665 -30.14 34.50 -23.40
C ASP A 665 -31.59 34.08 -23.21
N PHE A 666 -31.86 33.17 -22.26
CA PHE A 666 -33.22 32.79 -21.89
C PHE A 666 -34.05 33.98 -21.41
N TYR A 667 -33.50 34.86 -20.55
CA TYR A 667 -34.22 36.05 -20.09
C TYR A 667 -34.37 37.12 -21.18
N LEU A 668 -33.40 37.24 -22.09
CA LEU A 668 -33.52 38.10 -23.26
C LEU A 668 -34.66 37.65 -24.19
N MET A 669 -34.81 36.34 -24.42
CA MET A 669 -35.95 35.79 -25.16
C MET A 669 -37.29 36.09 -24.48
N GLN A 670 -37.30 36.27 -23.16
CA GLN A 670 -38.47 36.72 -22.39
C GLN A 670 -38.59 38.24 -22.26
N SER A 671 -37.71 39.01 -22.93
CA SER A 671 -37.63 40.47 -22.83
C SER A 671 -37.31 41.02 -21.42
N ASP A 672 -36.78 40.19 -20.51
CA ASP A 672 -36.34 40.60 -19.17
C ASP A 672 -34.85 40.99 -19.18
N LYS A 673 -34.56 42.19 -19.69
CA LYS A 673 -33.19 42.71 -19.79
C LYS A 673 -32.49 42.83 -18.43
N SER A 674 -33.23 43.19 -17.38
CA SER A 674 -32.67 43.39 -16.04
C SER A 674 -32.08 42.09 -15.48
N LYS A 675 -32.80 40.97 -15.62
CA LYS A 675 -32.26 39.67 -15.21
C LYS A 675 -31.14 39.19 -16.12
N ALA A 676 -31.24 39.41 -17.43
CA ALA A 676 -30.15 39.08 -18.34
C ALA A 676 -28.83 39.79 -17.94
N ILE A 677 -28.88 41.10 -17.66
CA ILE A 677 -27.74 41.86 -17.14
C ILE A 677 -27.22 41.26 -15.83
N TYR A 678 -28.12 40.94 -14.89
CA TYR A 678 -27.73 40.35 -13.60
C TYR A 678 -26.91 39.06 -13.76
N TYR A 679 -27.34 38.12 -14.61
CA TYR A 679 -26.62 36.86 -14.81
C TYR A 679 -25.29 37.03 -15.54
N LEU A 680 -25.21 37.98 -16.49
CA LEU A 680 -23.95 38.32 -17.15
C LEU A 680 -22.95 38.93 -16.16
N GLU A 681 -23.40 39.87 -15.34
CA GLU A 681 -22.54 40.47 -14.30
C GLU A 681 -22.10 39.44 -13.26
N LYS A 682 -22.99 38.50 -12.88
CA LYS A 682 -22.64 37.39 -11.99
C LYS A 682 -21.56 36.50 -12.61
N GLY A 683 -21.68 36.16 -13.89
CA GLY A 683 -20.66 35.45 -14.65
C GLY A 683 -19.32 36.17 -14.64
N LEU A 684 -19.29 37.48 -14.91
CA LEU A 684 -18.05 38.26 -14.93
C LEU A 684 -17.34 38.32 -13.57
N ARG A 685 -18.07 38.31 -12.45
CA ARG A 685 -17.47 38.33 -11.09
C ARG A 685 -16.69 37.06 -10.76
N ILE A 686 -16.99 35.92 -11.41
CA ILE A 686 -16.25 34.68 -11.15
C ILE A 686 -14.82 34.76 -11.69
N ASP A 687 -14.56 35.64 -12.65
CA ASP A 687 -13.23 35.84 -13.26
C ASP A 687 -12.21 36.35 -12.24
N ASP A 688 -12.64 37.25 -11.36
CA ASP A 688 -11.81 37.76 -10.26
C ASP A 688 -11.39 36.62 -9.32
N THR A 689 -12.34 35.72 -9.03
CA THR A 689 -12.10 34.55 -8.18
C THR A 689 -11.10 33.59 -8.84
N PHE A 690 -11.30 33.26 -10.12
CA PHE A 690 -10.40 32.36 -10.83
C PHE A 690 -9.00 32.94 -10.95
N THR A 691 -8.90 34.22 -11.30
CA THR A 691 -7.63 34.95 -11.41
C THR A 691 -6.89 34.97 -10.08
N ALA A 692 -7.59 35.21 -8.97
CA ALA A 692 -7.00 35.16 -7.62
C ALA A 692 -6.40 33.78 -7.31
N PHE A 693 -7.10 32.69 -7.66
CA PHE A 693 -6.58 31.33 -7.48
C PHE A 693 -5.36 31.07 -8.36
N LEU A 694 -5.40 31.39 -9.65
CA LEU A 694 -4.26 31.23 -10.56
C LEU A 694 -3.03 32.01 -10.07
N ASN A 695 -3.22 33.24 -9.59
CA ASN A 695 -2.15 34.06 -9.01
C ASN A 695 -1.59 33.47 -7.71
N SER A 696 -2.39 32.70 -6.97
CA SER A 696 -1.94 32.00 -5.75
C SER A 696 -1.22 30.68 -6.02
N SER A 697 -1.23 30.19 -7.27
CA SER A 697 -0.58 28.94 -7.66
C SER A 697 0.93 29.01 -7.45
N LEU A 698 1.52 27.95 -6.89
CA LEU A 698 2.97 27.82 -6.77
C LEU A 698 3.67 27.68 -8.13
N ARG A 699 2.93 27.32 -9.17
CA ARG A 699 3.42 27.22 -10.55
C ARG A 699 2.63 28.20 -11.43
N PRO A 700 3.27 28.88 -12.41
CA PRO A 700 2.55 29.72 -13.34
C PRO A 700 1.48 28.92 -14.08
N GLU A 701 0.24 29.36 -14.00
CA GLU A 701 -0.91 28.75 -14.68
C GLU A 701 -1.67 29.86 -15.39
N MET A 702 -2.21 29.55 -16.57
CA MET A 702 -2.96 30.50 -17.40
C MET A 702 -4.38 29.99 -17.63
N LYS A 703 -5.28 30.94 -17.88
CA LYS A 703 -6.65 30.63 -18.35
C LYS A 703 -6.56 29.90 -19.70
N THR A 704 -7.51 29.01 -19.94
CA THR A 704 -7.60 28.32 -21.23
C THR A 704 -8.12 29.29 -22.30
N ALA A 705 -7.77 29.06 -23.56
CA ALA A 705 -8.32 29.83 -24.67
C ALA A 705 -9.85 29.76 -24.74
N THR A 706 -10.42 28.62 -24.36
CA THR A 706 -11.88 28.42 -24.23
C THR A 706 -12.47 29.36 -23.17
N TYR A 707 -11.85 29.43 -21.99
CA TYR A 707 -12.29 30.31 -20.92
C TYR A 707 -12.30 31.77 -21.37
N ASP A 708 -11.20 32.24 -21.97
CA ASP A 708 -11.08 33.63 -22.42
C ASP A 708 -12.08 33.97 -23.54
N ALA A 709 -12.38 33.03 -24.43
CA ALA A 709 -13.39 33.19 -25.47
C ALA A 709 -14.79 33.37 -24.88
N ILE A 710 -15.21 32.52 -23.94
CA ILE A 710 -16.50 32.61 -23.26
C ILE A 710 -16.58 33.93 -22.47
N LEU A 711 -15.52 34.30 -21.74
CA LEU A 711 -15.49 35.54 -20.98
C LEU A 711 -15.64 36.79 -21.88
N LYS A 712 -15.00 36.79 -23.05
CA LYS A 712 -15.15 37.86 -24.05
C LYS A 712 -16.57 37.93 -24.58
N GLU A 713 -17.21 36.79 -24.82
CA GLU A 713 -18.61 36.72 -25.25
C GLU A 713 -19.55 37.32 -24.20
N LEU A 714 -19.37 37.01 -22.90
CA LEU A 714 -20.14 37.66 -21.81
C LEU A 714 -19.98 39.18 -21.84
N LYS A 715 -18.76 39.69 -22.02
CA LYS A 715 -18.46 41.13 -22.03
C LYS A 715 -19.15 41.83 -23.21
N ASN A 716 -19.02 41.27 -24.41
CA ASN A 716 -19.64 41.81 -25.61
C ASN A 716 -21.17 41.85 -25.45
N LYS A 717 -21.78 40.75 -25.00
CA LYS A 717 -23.23 40.66 -24.81
C LYS A 717 -23.73 41.63 -23.74
N LEU A 718 -22.99 41.81 -22.65
CA LEU A 718 -23.34 42.79 -21.62
C LEU A 718 -23.30 44.22 -22.15
N GLN A 719 -22.32 44.54 -23.00
CA GLN A 719 -22.22 45.85 -23.66
C GLN A 719 -23.39 46.07 -24.61
N GLU A 720 -23.71 45.11 -25.48
CA GLU A 720 -24.83 45.16 -26.43
C GLU A 720 -26.21 45.37 -25.77
N ILE A 721 -26.41 44.89 -24.53
CA ILE A 721 -27.68 45.08 -23.81
C ILE A 721 -27.75 46.44 -23.11
N LYS A 722 -26.60 47.01 -22.75
CA LYS A 722 -26.48 48.31 -22.05
C LYS A 722 -26.53 49.51 -22.99
N GLU A 723 -26.05 49.33 -24.22
CA GLU A 723 -26.26 50.25 -25.36
C GLU A 723 -27.70 50.16 -25.86
#